data_AF-A0A6B3UJK4-F1
#
_entry.id   AF-A0A6B3UJK4-F1
#
_cell.length_a   1.000
_cell.length_b   1.000
_cell.length_c   1.000
_cell.angle_alpha   90.00
_cell.angle_beta   90.00
_cell.angle_gamma   90.00
#
_symmetry.space_group_name_H-M   'P 1'
#
loop_
_entity.id
_entity.type
_entity.pdbx_description
1 polymer ?
#
loop_
_entity_poly.entity_id
_entity_poly.type
_entity_poly.pdbx_seq_one_letter_code
_entity_poly.pdbx_strand_id
1 'polypeptide(L)'
;MGDPVWSLSLLGRCELRAPSGASATPATRKALALLAYLVRQPERRASRERLAALLWADVDAPQAATNLRKALSLLRRESERHGAADILERDGDYVRVVAGGLSVDLDAFERAAAEAEHDPDRAGAAVDLYHGDFLQDFAVRDASEFEIWMLRERQRLRTLASGLMASALERLLATGASAEAAAQAAMRVIAFDPFEERAHRVLMRLHVRQGRPAAALTHYRDFAAHIGRELGVAPEPETLQLFNEIRTGRRKTRPEPETESADEADVFAAPEAPSVRRAPWSLRTRVIAGAAAAVAVFGVVGFAAAARTPRAPAIESLTRVLSARSNFHQPALSPDGNFLVYSSHQLTPGNQDLYLLALRGGHPVRLTSDAGVDENAAWSPDGTSIAFARRSPAEGDLCRIYTYRMPDGPERLVGRCKAAADARLAWAADGRALYFSDKPAPGRSSAIFRLELATGKVRAVTQSPDGLWGDDEPVISRDGRRLAFLRRETWAASDVHVVDLSTGEDRQITREGDRIWGLTWDRTGKGLLFSSNRTSDTGLWWAPLSGGEPRRVSSGLLEFRSLSGSRDRDLLAFEVVRDQTYLVDKAGPSVEPERIRATVPVSSQSSEWFPTAAADGALAYVSDRSGEEQLWLSSGGVQRPLTGFRKATITEPRWSPDGGRVVFAVARQGGGDLYVADRAGALLRLTSDAAEDASPVWSADGRHVYFASRRSGAWRVWRVRADVGGPAEAVTGDGPRAVRLDPQGRALFVMLDSRAGIWRIPVEDRVAKGPARIFEPALQPADWMNWDVVGGSLYFARRAPTGQQDRISRRDLASGRETALADSAGLFQVASFAVRPTGGLILTRRETEMNVMTAELGRSR
;
A
#
# COMPACT_ATOMS: atom_id res chain seq x y z
N MET A 1 -28.98 -16.06 -48.99
CA MET A 1 -29.62 -15.76 -47.69
C MET A 1 -29.53 -17.02 -46.87
N GLY A 2 -28.66 -17.04 -45.86
CA GLY A 2 -28.56 -18.19 -44.95
C GLY A 2 -29.78 -18.26 -44.06
N ASP A 3 -30.15 -19.47 -43.61
CA ASP A 3 -31.23 -19.68 -42.66
C ASP A 3 -31.03 -18.80 -41.42
N PRO A 4 -32.10 -18.27 -40.80
CA PRO A 4 -31.99 -17.43 -39.63
C PRO A 4 -31.40 -18.23 -38.46
N VAL A 5 -30.31 -17.71 -37.88
CA VAL A 5 -29.51 -18.38 -36.83
C VAL A 5 -29.69 -17.65 -35.50
N TRP A 6 -29.53 -18.36 -34.39
CA TRP A 6 -29.39 -17.72 -33.07
C TRP A 6 -28.24 -16.71 -33.06
N SER A 7 -28.36 -15.65 -32.27
CA SER A 7 -27.26 -14.70 -32.06
C SER A 7 -26.94 -14.53 -30.58
N LEU A 8 -25.66 -14.60 -30.24
CA LEU A 8 -25.13 -14.33 -28.91
C LEU A 8 -24.26 -13.07 -28.93
N SER A 9 -24.64 -12.07 -28.15
CA SER A 9 -23.83 -10.88 -27.91
C SER A 9 -22.95 -11.09 -26.70
N LEU A 10 -21.64 -10.88 -26.86
CA LEU A 10 -20.62 -10.98 -25.81
C LEU A 10 -19.84 -9.69 -25.63
N LEU A 11 -19.86 -8.77 -26.59
CA LEU A 11 -19.26 -7.44 -26.45
C LEU A 11 -20.32 -6.49 -25.85
N GLY A 12 -20.06 -5.94 -24.69
CA GLY A 12 -21.08 -5.24 -23.91
C GLY A 12 -22.00 -6.23 -23.17
N ARG A 13 -23.31 -5.92 -23.12
CA ARG A 13 -24.28 -6.70 -22.34
C ARG A 13 -24.49 -8.08 -22.98
N CYS A 14 -24.28 -9.14 -22.20
CA CYS A 14 -24.52 -10.51 -22.63
C CYS A 14 -26.01 -10.76 -22.91
N GLU A 15 -26.35 -11.13 -24.15
CA GLU A 15 -27.72 -11.41 -24.57
C GLU A 15 -27.77 -12.53 -25.62
N LEU A 16 -28.72 -13.44 -25.46
CA LEU A 16 -29.05 -14.47 -26.46
C LEU A 16 -30.35 -14.08 -27.16
N ARG A 17 -30.38 -14.12 -28.50
CA ARG A 17 -31.57 -13.87 -29.31
C ARG A 17 -31.88 -15.06 -30.21
N ALA A 18 -33.17 -15.35 -30.31
CA ALA A 18 -33.70 -16.36 -31.21
C ALA A 18 -33.55 -15.93 -32.69
N PRO A 19 -33.63 -16.86 -33.65
CA PRO A 19 -33.66 -16.56 -35.08
C PRO A 19 -34.69 -15.49 -35.51
N SER A 20 -35.78 -15.34 -34.74
CA SER A 20 -36.80 -14.31 -34.95
C SER A 20 -36.40 -12.90 -34.48
N GLY A 21 -35.23 -12.74 -33.84
CA GLY A 21 -34.75 -11.51 -33.22
C GLY A 21 -35.25 -11.28 -31.78
N ALA A 22 -36.19 -12.12 -31.29
CA ALA A 22 -36.70 -12.06 -29.92
C ALA A 22 -35.60 -12.40 -28.90
N SER A 23 -35.57 -11.68 -27.77
CA SER A 23 -34.68 -12.00 -26.65
C SER A 23 -35.06 -13.37 -26.07
N ALA A 24 -34.07 -14.24 -25.91
CA ALA A 24 -34.21 -15.61 -25.46
C ALA A 24 -33.26 -15.90 -24.28
N THR A 25 -33.10 -14.89 -23.42
CA THR A 25 -32.17 -14.92 -22.29
C THR A 25 -32.63 -15.98 -21.27
N PRO A 26 -31.85 -17.05 -21.01
CA PRO A 26 -32.21 -18.09 -20.06
C PRO A 26 -32.42 -17.56 -18.65
N ALA A 27 -33.24 -18.25 -17.87
CA ALA A 27 -33.56 -17.86 -16.49
C ALA A 27 -32.35 -17.81 -15.53
N THR A 28 -31.20 -18.39 -15.90
CA THR A 28 -29.99 -18.37 -15.06
C THR A 28 -28.78 -17.81 -15.79
N ARG A 29 -28.01 -16.95 -15.11
CA ARG A 29 -26.73 -16.45 -15.62
C ARG A 29 -25.73 -17.57 -15.90
N LYS A 30 -25.74 -18.65 -15.09
CA LYS A 30 -24.87 -19.83 -15.31
C LYS A 30 -25.13 -20.53 -16.66
N ALA A 31 -26.37 -20.52 -17.17
CA ALA A 31 -26.65 -21.07 -18.50
C ALA A 31 -26.08 -20.21 -19.64
N LEU A 32 -26.12 -18.88 -19.51
CA LEU A 32 -25.45 -17.96 -20.46
C LEU A 32 -23.94 -18.06 -20.37
N ALA A 33 -23.40 -18.14 -19.16
CA ALA A 33 -21.98 -18.30 -18.90
C ALA A 33 -21.44 -19.57 -19.59
N LEU A 34 -22.20 -20.66 -19.56
CA LEU A 34 -21.87 -21.90 -20.27
C LEU A 34 -21.77 -21.69 -21.78
N LEU A 35 -22.72 -20.98 -22.40
CA LEU A 35 -22.65 -20.65 -23.84
C LEU A 35 -21.45 -19.75 -24.15
N ALA A 36 -21.26 -18.68 -23.37
CA ALA A 36 -20.15 -17.75 -23.52
C ALA A 36 -18.80 -18.46 -23.40
N TYR A 37 -18.67 -19.42 -22.48
CA TYR A 37 -17.46 -20.24 -22.36
C TYR A 37 -17.26 -21.18 -23.56
N LEU A 38 -18.31 -21.92 -23.94
CA LEU A 38 -18.23 -22.91 -25.03
C LEU A 38 -17.81 -22.30 -26.36
N VAL A 39 -18.36 -21.14 -26.75
CA VAL A 39 -18.00 -20.50 -28.03
C VAL A 39 -16.53 -20.07 -28.11
N ARG A 40 -15.84 -20.02 -26.97
CA ARG A 40 -14.41 -19.69 -26.87
C ARG A 40 -13.51 -20.91 -26.74
N GLN A 41 -14.08 -22.11 -26.67
CA GLN A 41 -13.29 -23.34 -26.63
C GLN A 41 -12.92 -23.79 -28.05
N PRO A 42 -11.79 -24.51 -28.21
CA PRO A 42 -11.49 -25.23 -29.45
C PRO A 42 -12.67 -26.09 -29.89
N GLU A 43 -13.02 -26.03 -31.18
CA GLU A 43 -14.19 -26.72 -31.77
C GLU A 43 -15.55 -26.40 -31.10
N ARG A 44 -15.62 -25.34 -30.29
CA ARG A 44 -16.78 -24.93 -29.49
C ARG A 44 -17.36 -26.05 -28.61
N ARG A 45 -16.49 -26.90 -28.06
CA ARG A 45 -16.87 -28.04 -27.21
C ARG A 45 -16.13 -28.06 -25.88
N ALA A 46 -16.76 -28.62 -24.85
CA ALA A 46 -16.14 -28.91 -23.57
C ALA A 46 -16.74 -30.17 -22.94
N SER A 47 -15.96 -30.87 -22.10
CA SER A 47 -16.47 -32.01 -21.35
C SER A 47 -17.47 -31.55 -20.28
N ARG A 48 -18.40 -32.44 -19.91
CA ARG A 48 -19.37 -32.16 -18.84
C ARG A 48 -18.70 -31.92 -17.49
N GLU A 49 -17.65 -32.69 -17.20
CA GLU A 49 -16.84 -32.50 -15.99
C GLU A 49 -16.23 -31.10 -15.93
N ARG A 50 -15.65 -30.63 -17.05
CA ARG A 50 -15.04 -29.29 -17.12
C ARG A 50 -16.08 -28.19 -16.92
N LEU A 51 -17.23 -28.29 -17.57
CA LEU A 51 -18.32 -27.31 -17.41
C LEU A 51 -18.90 -27.31 -15.98
N ALA A 52 -18.94 -28.48 -15.35
CA ALA A 52 -19.38 -28.61 -13.96
C ALA A 52 -18.39 -27.91 -13.02
N ALA A 53 -17.10 -28.20 -13.14
CA ALA A 53 -16.04 -27.61 -12.32
C ALA A 53 -15.95 -26.07 -12.51
N LEU A 54 -16.10 -25.58 -13.74
CA LEU A 54 -16.01 -24.15 -14.05
C LEU A 54 -17.11 -23.30 -13.38
N LEU A 55 -18.34 -23.79 -13.36
CA LEU A 55 -19.52 -23.02 -12.93
C LEU A 55 -20.03 -23.38 -11.53
N TRP A 56 -19.56 -24.49 -10.96
CA TRP A 56 -19.99 -25.01 -9.66
C TRP A 56 -18.80 -25.61 -8.88
N ALA A 57 -17.67 -24.89 -8.83
CA ALA A 57 -16.45 -25.32 -8.15
C ALA A 57 -16.64 -25.57 -6.64
N ASP A 58 -17.60 -24.88 -6.00
CA ASP A 58 -17.78 -24.90 -4.55
C ASP A 58 -18.71 -26.02 -4.03
N VAL A 59 -19.19 -26.92 -4.90
CA VAL A 59 -20.05 -28.05 -4.51
C VAL A 59 -19.45 -29.38 -4.98
N ASP A 60 -19.92 -30.48 -4.39
CA ASP A 60 -19.45 -31.80 -4.78
C ASP A 60 -19.78 -32.16 -6.24
N ALA A 61 -19.00 -33.08 -6.81
CA ALA A 61 -19.13 -33.46 -8.21
C ALA A 61 -20.54 -33.98 -8.58
N PRO A 62 -21.23 -34.79 -7.75
CA PRO A 62 -22.61 -35.21 -8.02
C PRO A 62 -23.61 -34.04 -8.09
N GLN A 63 -23.52 -33.08 -7.18
CA GLN A 63 -24.37 -31.89 -7.17
C GLN A 63 -24.04 -30.97 -8.35
N ALA A 64 -22.76 -30.77 -8.67
CA ALA A 64 -22.31 -30.00 -9.83
C ALA A 64 -22.85 -30.60 -11.14
N ALA A 65 -22.75 -31.92 -11.31
CA ALA A 65 -23.31 -32.62 -12.48
C ALA A 65 -24.84 -32.49 -12.59
N THR A 66 -25.54 -32.50 -11.45
CA THR A 66 -26.99 -32.27 -11.40
C THR A 66 -27.35 -30.84 -11.80
N ASN A 67 -26.59 -29.86 -11.32
CA ASN A 67 -26.79 -28.46 -11.68
C ASN A 67 -26.50 -28.20 -13.17
N LEU A 68 -25.44 -28.82 -13.72
CA LEU A 68 -25.13 -28.78 -15.15
C LEU A 68 -26.29 -29.34 -15.99
N ARG A 69 -26.85 -30.50 -15.61
CA ARG A 69 -28.03 -31.06 -16.32
C ARG A 69 -29.21 -30.10 -16.32
N LYS A 70 -29.48 -29.41 -15.20
CA LYS A 70 -30.54 -28.39 -15.12
C LYS A 70 -30.25 -27.21 -16.05
N ALA A 71 -29.01 -26.69 -16.06
CA ALA A 71 -28.63 -25.58 -16.94
C ALA A 71 -28.77 -25.94 -18.43
N LEU A 72 -28.34 -27.14 -18.83
CA LEU A 72 -28.50 -27.63 -20.20
C LEU A 72 -29.97 -27.83 -20.59
N SER A 73 -30.81 -28.30 -19.66
CA SER A 73 -32.26 -28.42 -19.87
C SER A 73 -32.92 -27.04 -20.08
N LEU A 74 -32.47 -26.00 -19.39
CA LEU A 74 -32.98 -24.64 -19.58
C LEU A 74 -32.69 -24.12 -21.00
N LEU A 75 -31.47 -24.30 -21.50
CA LEU A 75 -31.10 -23.89 -22.86
C LEU A 75 -31.91 -24.63 -23.93
N ARG A 76 -32.18 -25.93 -23.73
CA ARG A 76 -33.06 -26.71 -24.60
C ARG A 76 -34.48 -26.14 -24.62
N ARG A 77 -35.03 -25.80 -23.45
CA ARG A 77 -36.38 -25.24 -23.34
C ARG A 77 -36.52 -23.88 -24.02
N GLU A 78 -35.47 -23.07 -24.04
CA GLU A 78 -35.49 -21.82 -24.82
C GLU A 78 -35.60 -22.11 -26.33
N SER A 79 -34.92 -23.16 -26.81
CA SER A 79 -35.04 -23.57 -28.22
C SER A 79 -36.46 -24.05 -28.55
N GLU A 80 -37.05 -24.86 -27.67
CA GLU A 80 -38.43 -25.35 -27.80
C GLU A 80 -39.46 -24.20 -27.73
N ARG A 81 -39.29 -23.25 -26.80
CA ARG A 81 -40.17 -22.08 -26.63
C ARG A 81 -40.23 -21.21 -27.88
N HIS A 82 -39.09 -21.03 -28.55
CA HIS A 82 -38.99 -20.18 -29.73
C HIS A 82 -39.17 -20.94 -31.06
N GLY A 83 -39.48 -22.25 -31.00
CA GLY A 83 -39.70 -23.08 -32.20
C GLY A 83 -38.48 -23.16 -33.13
N ALA A 84 -37.27 -23.06 -32.56
CA ALA A 84 -36.02 -22.99 -33.30
C ALA A 84 -35.15 -24.24 -33.06
N ALA A 85 -34.21 -24.49 -33.99
CA ALA A 85 -33.23 -25.57 -33.83
C ALA A 85 -32.41 -25.39 -32.55
N ASP A 86 -32.00 -26.50 -31.93
CA ASP A 86 -31.22 -26.45 -30.69
C ASP A 86 -29.85 -25.81 -30.92
N ILE A 87 -29.42 -24.99 -29.95
CA ILE A 87 -28.11 -24.32 -29.96
C ILE A 87 -27.00 -25.32 -29.64
N LEU A 88 -27.32 -26.36 -28.86
CA LEU A 88 -26.33 -27.29 -28.30
C LEU A 88 -26.58 -28.73 -28.75
N GLU A 89 -25.50 -29.35 -29.19
CA GLU A 89 -25.39 -30.80 -29.29
C GLU A 89 -24.84 -31.37 -27.99
N ARG A 90 -25.46 -32.45 -27.53
CA ARG A 90 -25.19 -33.06 -26.23
C ARG A 90 -24.83 -34.51 -26.48
N ASP A 91 -23.54 -34.76 -26.64
CA ASP A 91 -22.97 -36.10 -26.64
C ASP A 91 -22.85 -36.57 -25.17
N GLY A 92 -22.74 -37.88 -24.94
CA GLY A 92 -22.71 -38.47 -23.59
C GLY A 92 -21.72 -37.76 -22.66
N ASP A 93 -20.52 -37.48 -23.15
CA ASP A 93 -19.42 -36.90 -22.36
C ASP A 93 -19.14 -35.41 -22.64
N TYR A 94 -19.66 -34.87 -23.74
CA TYR A 94 -19.34 -33.53 -24.24
C TYR A 94 -20.58 -32.70 -24.54
N VAL A 95 -20.43 -31.38 -24.40
CA VAL A 95 -21.39 -30.39 -24.88
C VAL A 95 -20.71 -29.55 -25.93
N ARG A 96 -21.38 -29.37 -27.08
CA ARG A 96 -20.86 -28.62 -28.24
C ARG A 96 -21.91 -27.63 -28.75
N VAL A 97 -21.47 -26.47 -29.22
CA VAL A 97 -22.33 -25.55 -29.98
C VAL A 97 -22.53 -26.09 -31.40
N VAL A 98 -23.78 -26.20 -31.84
CA VAL A 98 -24.12 -26.71 -33.18
C VAL A 98 -23.44 -25.84 -34.25
N ALA A 99 -22.75 -26.47 -35.21
CA ALA A 99 -22.04 -25.77 -36.26
C ALA A 99 -23.00 -24.93 -37.11
N GLY A 100 -22.70 -23.64 -37.28
CA GLY A 100 -23.58 -22.70 -37.98
C GLY A 100 -24.89 -22.38 -37.26
N GLY A 101 -25.14 -22.97 -36.08
CA GLY A 101 -26.37 -22.78 -35.29
C GLY A 101 -26.35 -21.57 -34.35
N LEU A 102 -25.20 -20.90 -34.21
CA LEU A 102 -25.04 -19.71 -33.36
C LEU A 102 -24.05 -18.72 -33.98
N SER A 103 -24.51 -17.50 -34.25
CA SER A 103 -23.68 -16.35 -34.59
C SER A 103 -23.22 -15.62 -33.32
N VAL A 104 -21.97 -15.18 -33.27
CA VAL A 104 -21.40 -14.45 -32.13
C VAL A 104 -20.72 -13.18 -32.62
N ASP A 105 -21.07 -12.04 -32.01
CA ASP A 105 -20.50 -10.72 -32.33
C ASP A 105 -18.96 -10.70 -32.19
N LEU A 106 -18.45 -11.35 -31.15
CA LEU A 106 -17.02 -11.47 -30.87
C LEU A 106 -16.26 -12.17 -32.00
N ASP A 107 -16.86 -13.16 -32.67
CA ASP A 107 -16.19 -13.82 -33.79
C ASP A 107 -16.00 -12.86 -34.97
N ALA A 108 -16.95 -11.93 -35.16
CA ALA A 108 -16.85 -10.92 -36.20
C ALA A 108 -15.75 -9.91 -35.86
N PHE A 109 -15.70 -9.45 -34.60
CA PHE A 109 -14.63 -8.57 -34.12
C PHE A 109 -13.24 -9.18 -34.30
N GLU A 110 -13.04 -10.43 -33.88
CA GLU A 110 -11.73 -11.07 -33.96
C GLU A 110 -11.28 -11.35 -35.40
N ARG A 111 -12.21 -11.72 -36.30
CA ARG A 111 -11.89 -11.82 -37.73
C ARG A 111 -11.46 -10.47 -38.30
N ALA A 112 -12.21 -9.40 -38.01
CA ALA A 112 -11.87 -8.06 -38.47
C ALA A 112 -10.54 -7.57 -37.88
N ALA A 113 -10.24 -7.92 -36.63
CA ALA A 113 -8.96 -7.62 -35.98
C ALA A 113 -7.79 -8.32 -36.68
N ALA A 114 -7.93 -9.60 -37.02
CA ALA A 114 -6.90 -10.37 -37.74
C ALA A 114 -6.67 -9.84 -39.16
N GLU A 115 -7.74 -9.40 -39.84
CA GLU A 115 -7.63 -8.72 -41.12
C GLU A 115 -6.91 -7.37 -41.00
N ALA A 116 -7.21 -6.59 -39.94
CA ALA A 116 -6.58 -5.30 -39.68
C ALA A 116 -5.09 -5.39 -39.33
N GLU A 117 -4.62 -6.54 -38.85
CA GLU A 117 -3.19 -6.81 -38.64
C GLU A 117 -2.42 -6.83 -39.97
N HIS A 118 -3.06 -7.32 -41.04
CA HIS A 118 -2.47 -7.39 -42.38
C HIS A 118 -2.77 -6.13 -43.22
N ASP A 119 -3.91 -5.49 -42.96
CA ASP A 119 -4.40 -4.31 -43.66
C ASP A 119 -4.86 -3.24 -42.65
N PRO A 120 -3.96 -2.33 -42.22
CA PRO A 120 -4.27 -1.33 -41.21
C PRO A 120 -5.46 -0.41 -41.53
N ASP A 121 -5.86 -0.29 -42.81
CA ASP A 121 -7.03 0.51 -43.19
C ASP A 121 -8.36 -0.12 -42.69
N ARG A 122 -8.35 -1.41 -42.36
CA ARG A 122 -9.50 -2.11 -41.75
C ARG A 122 -9.62 -1.91 -40.25
N ALA A 123 -8.63 -1.29 -39.59
CA ALA A 123 -8.64 -1.10 -38.14
C ALA A 123 -9.90 -0.35 -37.66
N GLY A 124 -10.36 0.67 -38.40
CA GLY A 124 -11.59 1.41 -38.06
C GLY A 124 -12.84 0.51 -38.05
N ALA A 125 -13.02 -0.32 -39.07
CA ALA A 125 -14.15 -1.26 -39.15
C ALA A 125 -14.09 -2.32 -38.04
N ALA A 126 -12.90 -2.79 -37.67
CA ALA A 126 -12.73 -3.70 -36.54
C ALA A 126 -13.11 -3.03 -35.21
N VAL A 127 -12.72 -1.77 -35.01
CA VAL A 127 -13.08 -0.98 -33.83
C VAL A 127 -14.60 -0.78 -33.73
N ASP A 128 -15.33 -0.66 -34.84
CA ASP A 128 -16.81 -0.58 -34.93
C ASP A 128 -17.55 -1.80 -34.39
N LEU A 129 -16.91 -2.96 -34.42
CA LEU A 129 -17.47 -4.19 -33.85
C LEU A 129 -17.26 -4.27 -32.33
N TYR A 130 -16.34 -3.49 -31.77
CA TYR A 130 -16.07 -3.45 -30.33
C TYR A 130 -16.88 -2.35 -29.64
N HIS A 131 -18.13 -2.66 -29.27
CA HIS A 131 -19.08 -1.70 -28.68
C HIS A 131 -19.24 -1.81 -27.15
N GLY A 132 -18.41 -2.63 -26.49
CA GLY A 132 -18.40 -2.77 -25.03
C GLY A 132 -17.46 -3.86 -24.57
N ASP A 133 -17.12 -3.85 -23.28
CA ASP A 133 -16.25 -4.85 -22.67
C ASP A 133 -16.85 -6.26 -22.80
N PHE A 134 -15.98 -7.27 -22.92
CA PHE A 134 -16.42 -8.66 -22.92
C PHE A 134 -17.24 -8.99 -21.66
N LEU A 135 -18.47 -9.45 -21.86
CA LEU A 135 -19.42 -9.76 -20.79
C LEU A 135 -19.57 -8.58 -19.80
N GLN A 136 -19.82 -7.37 -20.30
CA GLN A 136 -19.98 -6.17 -19.47
C GLN A 136 -21.14 -6.34 -18.48
N ASP A 137 -20.92 -5.91 -17.23
CA ASP A 137 -21.85 -6.04 -16.09
C ASP A 137 -22.35 -7.47 -15.82
N PHE A 138 -21.60 -8.46 -16.33
CA PHE A 138 -21.84 -9.87 -16.12
C PHE A 138 -20.96 -10.37 -14.98
N ALA A 139 -21.60 -11.01 -14.02
CA ALA A 139 -20.98 -11.66 -12.87
C ALA A 139 -21.82 -12.90 -12.54
N VAL A 140 -21.15 -13.97 -12.12
CA VAL A 140 -21.75 -15.27 -11.86
C VAL A 140 -21.39 -15.65 -10.43
N ARG A 141 -22.38 -15.57 -9.53
CA ARG A 141 -22.20 -15.95 -8.14
C ARG A 141 -21.74 -17.42 -8.02
N ASP A 142 -20.84 -17.66 -7.08
CA ASP A 142 -20.34 -18.99 -6.72
C ASP A 142 -19.79 -19.75 -7.95
N ALA A 143 -19.00 -19.04 -8.76
CA ALA A 143 -18.37 -19.55 -9.98
C ALA A 143 -17.01 -18.87 -10.20
N SER A 144 -16.15 -18.90 -9.19
CA SER A 144 -14.84 -18.22 -9.18
C SER A 144 -13.99 -18.56 -10.40
N GLU A 145 -13.93 -19.83 -10.78
CA GLU A 145 -13.20 -20.32 -11.96
C GLU A 145 -13.68 -19.66 -13.27
N PHE A 146 -15.01 -19.52 -13.43
CA PHE A 146 -15.58 -18.78 -14.57
C PHE A 146 -15.24 -17.29 -14.52
N GLU A 147 -15.30 -16.66 -13.35
CA GLU A 147 -15.00 -15.23 -13.22
C GLU A 147 -13.53 -14.93 -13.50
N ILE A 148 -12.61 -15.80 -13.06
CA ILE A 148 -11.17 -15.70 -13.38
C ILE A 148 -10.95 -15.81 -14.90
N TRP A 149 -11.56 -16.81 -15.54
CA TRP A 149 -11.51 -16.98 -17.00
C TRP A 149 -12.06 -15.75 -17.74
N MET A 150 -13.22 -15.25 -17.31
CA MET A 150 -13.87 -14.09 -17.91
C MET A 150 -13.01 -12.83 -17.78
N LEU A 151 -12.41 -12.57 -16.61
CA LEU A 151 -11.53 -11.42 -16.40
C LEU A 151 -10.31 -11.46 -17.32
N ARG A 152 -9.70 -12.64 -17.50
CA ARG A 152 -8.57 -12.81 -18.42
C ARG A 152 -8.97 -12.57 -19.87
N GLU A 153 -10.09 -13.14 -20.30
CA GLU A 153 -10.57 -12.97 -21.68
C GLU A 153 -10.96 -11.52 -21.96
N ARG A 154 -11.61 -10.84 -20.99
CA ARG A 154 -11.88 -9.40 -21.06
C ARG A 154 -10.61 -8.59 -21.22
N GLN A 155 -9.58 -8.86 -20.42
CA GLN A 155 -8.33 -8.11 -20.50
C GLN A 155 -7.60 -8.34 -21.84
N ARG A 156 -7.59 -9.57 -22.36
CA ARG A 156 -7.04 -9.88 -23.70
C ARG A 156 -7.74 -9.05 -24.78
N LEU A 157 -9.08 -9.04 -24.76
CA LEU A 157 -9.88 -8.32 -25.74
C LEU A 157 -9.75 -6.80 -25.62
N ARG A 158 -9.64 -6.26 -24.40
CA ARG A 158 -9.37 -4.83 -24.19
C ARG A 158 -8.00 -4.42 -24.74
N THR A 159 -6.99 -5.27 -24.58
CA THR A 159 -5.65 -5.04 -25.13
C THR A 159 -5.69 -5.01 -26.66
N LEU A 160 -6.39 -5.97 -27.28
CA LEU A 160 -6.58 -6.03 -28.73
C LEU A 160 -7.35 -4.79 -29.25
N ALA A 161 -8.48 -4.46 -28.62
CA ALA A 161 -9.28 -3.29 -28.99
C ALA A 161 -8.50 -1.97 -28.87
N SER A 162 -7.74 -1.81 -27.78
CA SER A 162 -6.86 -0.64 -27.58
C SER A 162 -5.82 -0.50 -28.70
N GLY A 163 -5.17 -1.61 -29.09
CA GLY A 163 -4.21 -1.61 -30.20
C GLY A 163 -4.85 -1.23 -31.53
N LEU A 164 -6.04 -1.75 -31.83
CA LEU A 164 -6.80 -1.41 -33.03
C LEU A 164 -7.24 0.06 -33.03
N MET A 165 -7.71 0.58 -31.90
CA MET A 165 -8.09 1.98 -31.74
C MET A 165 -6.89 2.93 -31.98
N ALA A 166 -5.73 2.58 -31.43
CA ALA A 166 -4.50 3.33 -31.66
C ALA A 166 -4.10 3.32 -33.15
N SER A 167 -4.10 2.13 -33.78
CA SER A 167 -3.81 1.97 -35.21
C SER A 167 -4.79 2.77 -36.10
N ALA A 168 -6.09 2.69 -35.81
CA ALA A 168 -7.12 3.43 -36.54
C ALA A 168 -6.92 4.95 -36.43
N LEU A 169 -6.61 5.46 -35.23
CA LEU A 169 -6.34 6.87 -35.01
C LEU A 169 -5.08 7.33 -35.77
N GLU A 170 -3.99 6.54 -35.73
CA GLU A 170 -2.76 6.84 -36.47
C GLU A 170 -2.98 6.87 -37.99
N ARG A 171 -3.74 5.92 -38.53
CA ARG A 171 -4.09 5.89 -39.97
C ARG A 171 -4.90 7.12 -40.38
N LEU A 172 -5.93 7.49 -39.62
CA LEU A 172 -6.73 8.69 -39.89
C LEU A 172 -5.87 9.96 -39.89
N LEU A 173 -4.91 10.06 -38.97
CA LEU A 173 -3.98 11.19 -38.91
C LEU A 173 -3.00 11.19 -40.10
N ALA A 174 -2.56 10.00 -40.56
CA ALA A 174 -1.62 9.86 -41.67
C ALA A 174 -2.27 10.15 -43.04
N THR A 175 -3.53 9.77 -43.24
CA THR A 175 -4.26 9.96 -44.52
C THR A 175 -4.87 11.35 -44.67
N GLY A 176 -4.67 12.24 -43.70
CA GLY A 176 -5.18 13.60 -43.76
C GLY A 176 -6.71 13.68 -43.60
N ALA A 177 -7.31 12.78 -42.82
CA ALA A 177 -8.74 12.76 -42.56
C ALA A 177 -9.27 14.10 -42.03
N SER A 178 -10.57 14.35 -42.20
CA SER A 178 -11.20 15.58 -41.72
C SER A 178 -11.01 15.75 -40.21
N ALA A 179 -10.96 17.00 -39.74
CA ALA A 179 -10.84 17.31 -38.32
C ALA A 179 -11.96 16.67 -37.47
N GLU A 180 -13.13 16.48 -38.07
CA GLU A 180 -14.29 15.84 -37.45
C GLU A 180 -14.08 14.33 -37.29
N ALA A 181 -13.61 13.62 -38.32
CA ALA A 181 -13.34 12.19 -38.25
C ALA A 181 -12.23 11.88 -37.22
N ALA A 182 -11.16 12.69 -37.20
CA ALA A 182 -10.09 12.56 -36.22
C ALA A 182 -10.57 12.85 -34.79
N ALA A 183 -11.48 13.82 -34.61
CA ALA A 183 -12.07 14.12 -33.31
C ALA A 183 -12.97 12.97 -32.81
N GLN A 184 -13.82 12.43 -33.68
CA GLN A 184 -14.69 11.29 -33.34
C GLN A 184 -13.88 10.06 -32.94
N ALA A 185 -12.82 9.73 -33.70
CA ALA A 185 -11.92 8.63 -33.36
C ALA A 185 -11.25 8.85 -31.99
N ALA A 186 -10.70 10.05 -31.75
CA ALA A 186 -10.06 10.37 -30.48
C ALA A 186 -11.04 10.34 -29.28
N MET A 187 -12.24 10.90 -29.43
CA MET A 187 -13.29 10.84 -28.39
C MET A 187 -13.69 9.41 -28.05
N ARG A 188 -13.68 8.52 -29.04
CA ARG A 188 -13.99 7.10 -28.84
C ARG A 188 -12.89 6.34 -28.11
N VAL A 189 -11.63 6.65 -28.38
CA VAL A 189 -10.51 6.17 -27.56
C VAL A 189 -10.69 6.63 -26.11
N ILE A 190 -11.01 7.90 -25.87
CA ILE A 190 -11.22 8.47 -24.52
C ILE A 190 -12.43 7.83 -23.82
N ALA A 191 -13.51 7.54 -24.56
CA ALA A 191 -14.67 6.85 -23.98
C ALA A 191 -14.35 5.41 -23.55
N PHE A 192 -13.41 4.75 -24.22
CA PHE A 192 -12.97 3.39 -23.92
C PHE A 192 -11.88 3.33 -22.84
N ASP A 193 -10.88 4.20 -22.94
CA ASP A 193 -9.80 4.41 -21.98
C ASP A 193 -9.65 5.93 -21.74
N PRO A 194 -10.32 6.49 -20.70
CA PRO A 194 -10.26 7.92 -20.37
C PRO A 194 -8.86 8.44 -20.01
N PHE A 195 -7.88 7.53 -19.88
CA PHE A 195 -6.52 7.85 -19.48
C PHE A 195 -5.53 7.81 -20.66
N GLU A 196 -5.99 7.50 -21.88
CA GLU A 196 -5.12 7.48 -23.07
C GLU A 196 -4.77 8.89 -23.56
N GLU A 197 -3.65 9.41 -23.09
CA GLU A 197 -3.22 10.80 -23.29
C GLU A 197 -3.02 11.19 -24.76
N ARG A 198 -2.64 10.23 -25.63
CA ARG A 198 -2.46 10.52 -27.06
C ARG A 198 -3.75 11.03 -27.69
N ALA A 199 -4.89 10.45 -27.33
CA ALA A 199 -6.20 10.86 -27.82
C ALA A 199 -6.56 12.27 -27.32
N HIS A 200 -6.28 12.57 -26.05
CA HIS A 200 -6.45 13.92 -25.50
C HIS A 200 -5.57 14.95 -26.24
N ARG A 201 -4.31 14.63 -26.53
CA ARG A 201 -3.41 15.49 -27.31
C ARG A 201 -3.92 15.74 -28.73
N VAL A 202 -4.52 14.75 -29.38
CA VAL A 202 -5.14 14.91 -30.70
C VAL A 202 -6.29 15.92 -30.64
N LEU A 203 -7.20 15.80 -29.67
CA LEU A 203 -8.31 16.75 -29.49
C LEU A 203 -7.81 18.16 -29.20
N MET A 204 -6.79 18.31 -28.34
CA MET A 204 -6.15 19.59 -28.07
C MET A 204 -5.61 20.24 -29.36
N ARG A 205 -4.90 19.48 -30.21
CA ARG A 205 -4.37 19.97 -31.50
C ARG A 205 -5.49 20.33 -32.48
N LEU A 206 -6.59 19.58 -32.51
CA LEU A 206 -7.75 19.86 -33.35
C LEU A 206 -8.46 21.15 -32.94
N HIS A 207 -8.66 21.38 -31.64
CA HIS A 207 -9.20 22.64 -31.13
C HIS A 207 -8.37 23.85 -31.54
N VAL A 208 -7.04 23.75 -31.47
CA VAL A 208 -6.13 24.82 -31.92
C VAL A 208 -6.27 25.07 -33.42
N ARG A 209 -6.31 24.02 -34.23
CA ARG A 209 -6.51 24.13 -35.70
C ARG A 209 -7.85 24.77 -36.07
N GLN A 210 -8.87 24.60 -35.26
CA GLN A 210 -10.19 25.23 -35.43
C GLN A 210 -10.25 26.68 -34.89
N GLY A 211 -9.12 27.26 -34.47
CA GLY A 211 -9.07 28.61 -33.90
C GLY A 211 -9.64 28.70 -32.48
N ARG A 212 -9.72 27.58 -31.75
CA ARG A 212 -10.29 27.48 -30.39
C ARG A 212 -9.23 27.08 -29.34
N PRO A 213 -8.12 27.82 -29.16
CA PRO A 213 -7.07 27.47 -28.20
C PRO A 213 -7.57 27.44 -26.74
N ALA A 214 -8.55 28.28 -26.39
CA ALA A 214 -9.18 28.24 -25.07
C ALA A 214 -9.84 26.89 -24.77
N ALA A 215 -10.53 26.29 -25.75
CA ALA A 215 -11.14 24.97 -25.60
C ALA A 215 -10.07 23.88 -25.39
N ALA A 216 -8.93 23.96 -26.08
CA ALA A 216 -7.82 23.03 -25.88
C ALA A 216 -7.23 23.11 -24.47
N LEU A 217 -7.10 24.32 -23.92
CA LEU A 217 -6.60 24.53 -22.55
C LEU A 217 -7.61 24.06 -21.50
N THR A 218 -8.91 24.24 -21.72
CA THR A 218 -9.97 23.69 -20.86
C THR A 218 -9.96 22.17 -20.88
N HIS A 219 -9.91 21.54 -22.06
CA HIS A 219 -9.81 20.09 -22.20
C HIS A 219 -8.63 19.50 -21.42
N TYR A 220 -7.46 20.15 -21.50
CA TYR A 220 -6.31 19.76 -20.69
C TYR A 220 -6.57 19.86 -19.19
N ARG A 221 -7.18 20.95 -18.71
CA ARG A 221 -7.44 21.14 -17.27
C ARG A 221 -8.44 20.11 -16.75
N ASP A 222 -9.49 19.83 -17.51
CA ASP A 222 -10.50 18.83 -17.15
C ASP A 222 -9.89 17.44 -17.11
N PHE A 223 -9.10 17.09 -18.13
CA PHE A 223 -8.33 15.85 -18.18
C PHE A 223 -7.33 15.75 -17.00
N ALA A 224 -6.52 16.78 -16.76
CA ALA A 224 -5.55 16.83 -15.68
C ALA A 224 -6.22 16.70 -14.30
N ALA A 225 -7.39 17.32 -14.13
CA ALA A 225 -8.17 17.20 -12.90
C ALA A 225 -8.81 15.81 -12.76
N HIS A 226 -9.28 15.20 -13.85
CA HIS A 226 -9.83 13.85 -13.84
C HIS A 226 -8.77 12.81 -13.54
N ILE A 227 -7.64 12.83 -14.26
CA ILE A 227 -6.54 11.89 -14.04
C ILE A 227 -5.89 12.09 -12.66
N GLY A 228 -5.83 13.33 -12.16
CA GLY A 228 -5.39 13.64 -10.80
C GLY A 228 -6.36 13.16 -9.70
N ARG A 229 -7.68 13.10 -9.97
CA ARG A 229 -8.67 12.55 -9.02
C ARG A 229 -8.72 11.02 -9.02
N GLU A 230 -8.72 10.41 -10.21
CA GLU A 230 -8.93 8.98 -10.38
C GLU A 230 -7.63 8.17 -10.22
N LEU A 231 -6.53 8.64 -10.84
CA LEU A 231 -5.25 7.92 -10.83
C LEU A 231 -4.20 8.56 -9.91
N GLY A 232 -4.42 9.81 -9.47
CA GLY A 232 -3.43 10.55 -8.69
C GLY A 232 -2.14 10.84 -9.46
N VAL A 233 -2.19 10.81 -10.80
CA VAL A 233 -1.08 11.11 -11.71
C VAL A 233 -1.14 12.59 -12.16
N ALA A 234 0.00 13.18 -12.54
CA ALA A 234 0.00 14.36 -13.41
C ALA A 234 0.09 13.92 -14.89
N PRO A 235 -0.50 14.68 -15.85
CA PRO A 235 -0.42 14.34 -17.27
C PRO A 235 1.01 14.14 -17.79
N GLU A 236 1.17 13.26 -18.79
CA GLU A 236 2.43 12.94 -19.45
C GLU A 236 3.19 14.23 -19.84
N PRO A 237 4.54 14.19 -19.79
CA PRO A 237 5.33 15.37 -20.11
C PRO A 237 5.08 15.96 -21.51
N GLU A 238 4.71 15.13 -22.48
CA GLU A 238 4.31 15.50 -23.85
C GLU A 238 2.97 16.26 -23.85
N THR A 239 2.03 15.87 -23.00
CA THR A 239 0.74 16.56 -22.83
C THR A 239 0.94 17.90 -22.14
N LEU A 240 1.76 17.93 -21.10
CA LEU A 240 2.14 19.17 -20.43
C LEU A 240 2.93 20.12 -21.37
N GLN A 241 3.79 19.58 -22.22
CA GLN A 241 4.49 20.36 -23.23
C GLN A 241 3.50 20.99 -24.21
N LEU A 242 2.57 20.20 -24.77
CA LEU A 242 1.54 20.71 -25.67
C LEU A 242 0.69 21.80 -25.00
N PHE A 243 0.29 21.60 -23.74
CA PHE A 243 -0.41 22.62 -22.96
C PHE A 243 0.39 23.93 -22.88
N ASN A 244 1.68 23.85 -22.58
CA ASN A 244 2.55 25.02 -22.50
C ASN A 244 2.75 25.71 -23.87
N GLU A 245 2.88 24.95 -24.95
CA GLU A 245 2.96 25.49 -26.31
C GLU A 245 1.70 26.26 -26.69
N ILE A 246 0.51 25.70 -26.43
CA ILE A 246 -0.78 26.34 -26.69
C ILE A 246 -0.95 27.60 -25.83
N ARG A 247 -0.56 27.52 -24.55
CA ARG A 247 -0.66 28.63 -23.59
C ARG A 247 0.27 29.80 -23.96
N THR A 248 1.47 29.52 -24.46
CA THR A 248 2.50 30.55 -24.74
C THR A 248 2.49 31.03 -26.19
N GLY A 249 1.75 30.38 -27.09
CA GLY A 249 1.70 30.72 -28.51
C GLY A 249 3.00 30.43 -29.28
N ARG A 250 4.00 29.79 -28.66
CA ARG A 250 5.28 29.45 -29.28
C ARG A 250 5.23 28.05 -29.89
N ARG A 251 5.31 27.95 -31.22
CA ARG A 251 5.69 26.71 -31.92
C ARG A 251 7.22 26.60 -31.90
N LYS A 252 7.77 25.51 -31.34
CA LYS A 252 9.17 25.14 -31.65
C LYS A 252 9.21 24.53 -33.05
N THR A 253 9.78 25.23 -34.01
CA THR A 253 10.28 24.61 -35.24
C THR A 253 11.43 23.67 -34.89
N ARG A 254 11.47 22.49 -35.55
CA ARG A 254 12.57 21.54 -35.45
C ARG A 254 13.87 22.26 -35.84
N PRO A 255 14.99 22.12 -35.10
CA PRO A 255 16.24 22.74 -35.55
C PRO A 255 16.72 21.99 -36.80
N GLU A 256 16.78 22.71 -37.92
CA GLU A 256 17.69 22.38 -39.01
C GLU A 256 19.12 22.76 -38.59
N PRO A 257 20.14 22.04 -39.10
CA PRO A 257 21.51 22.22 -38.64
C PRO A 257 22.04 23.58 -39.09
N GLU A 258 22.29 24.47 -38.13
CA GLU A 258 22.89 25.77 -38.37
C GLU A 258 24.31 25.59 -38.94
N THR A 259 24.46 26.13 -40.14
CA THR A 259 25.74 26.41 -40.79
C THR A 259 26.19 27.76 -40.25
N GLU A 260 27.20 27.76 -39.38
CA GLU A 260 27.90 28.98 -38.99
C GLU A 260 28.75 29.47 -40.16
N SER A 261 28.43 30.66 -40.67
CA SER A 261 29.35 31.49 -41.45
C SER A 261 29.68 32.74 -40.65
N ALA A 262 30.97 32.99 -40.56
CA ALA A 262 31.63 34.07 -39.86
C ALA A 262 31.33 35.48 -40.41
N ASP A 263 31.45 36.50 -39.57
CA ASP A 263 32.49 37.56 -39.66
C ASP A 263 32.13 38.74 -38.73
N GLU A 264 33.06 39.08 -37.80
CA GLU A 264 33.81 40.35 -37.69
C GLU A 264 33.12 41.37 -36.74
N ALA A 265 33.76 42.15 -35.86
CA ALA A 265 35.16 42.54 -35.57
C ALA A 265 35.18 43.04 -34.08
N ASP A 266 36.17 42.66 -33.24
CA ASP A 266 37.41 43.41 -32.86
C ASP A 266 37.14 44.57 -31.84
N VAL A 267 37.85 44.77 -30.71
CA VAL A 267 39.28 45.12 -30.52
C VAL A 267 39.65 45.04 -29.01
N PHE A 268 40.82 44.48 -28.66
CA PHE A 268 41.94 45.15 -27.95
C PHE A 268 43.11 44.19 -27.67
N ALA A 269 44.30 44.65 -28.06
CA ALA A 269 45.53 43.88 -28.23
C ALA A 269 46.46 43.83 -26.99
N ALA A 270 47.37 42.86 -26.99
CA ALA A 270 48.63 42.84 -26.25
C ALA A 270 49.74 42.19 -27.12
N PRO A 271 51.04 42.46 -26.87
CA PRO A 271 52.06 42.62 -27.93
C PRO A 271 52.81 41.34 -28.35
N GLU A 272 53.47 41.46 -29.51
CA GLU A 272 54.16 40.42 -30.30
C GLU A 272 55.37 39.75 -29.63
N ALA A 273 55.56 38.46 -29.97
CA ALA A 273 56.79 37.69 -29.81
C ALA A 273 57.09 36.90 -31.10
N PRO A 274 58.35 36.53 -31.39
CA PRO A 274 58.90 36.49 -32.75
C PRO A 274 58.52 35.25 -33.56
N SER A 275 58.47 35.43 -34.88
CA SER A 275 58.14 34.42 -35.88
C SER A 275 59.18 33.29 -35.91
N VAL A 276 58.79 32.09 -35.45
CA VAL A 276 59.53 30.84 -35.70
C VAL A 276 58.93 30.15 -36.92
N ARG A 277 59.71 30.03 -38.00
CA ARG A 277 59.38 29.19 -39.16
C ARG A 277 59.14 27.75 -38.71
N ARG A 278 57.91 27.25 -38.82
CA ARG A 278 57.60 25.82 -38.59
C ARG A 278 57.66 25.05 -39.92
N ALA A 279 58.53 24.04 -39.96
CA ALA A 279 58.66 23.09 -41.05
C ALA A 279 57.37 22.25 -41.22
N PRO A 280 57.06 21.79 -42.45
CA PRO A 280 55.82 21.06 -42.71
C PRO A 280 55.88 19.65 -42.11
N TRP A 281 54.89 19.30 -41.29
CA TRP A 281 54.70 17.94 -40.81
C TRP A 281 54.19 17.04 -41.94
N SER A 282 54.82 15.87 -42.11
CA SER A 282 54.42 14.88 -43.11
C SER A 282 52.99 14.36 -42.87
N LEU A 283 52.30 13.94 -43.94
CA LEU A 283 50.92 13.45 -43.93
C LEU A 283 50.65 12.36 -42.87
N ARG A 284 51.68 11.56 -42.51
CA ARG A 284 51.60 10.52 -41.48
C ARG A 284 51.36 11.09 -40.07
N THR A 285 51.93 12.25 -39.76
CA THR A 285 51.77 12.89 -38.44
C THR A 285 50.36 13.46 -38.23
N ARG A 286 49.69 13.88 -39.32
CA ARG A 286 48.29 14.35 -39.29
C ARG A 286 47.28 13.22 -39.07
N VAL A 287 47.50 12.05 -39.66
CA VAL A 287 46.62 10.88 -39.49
C VAL A 287 46.72 10.32 -38.06
N ILE A 288 47.93 10.27 -37.49
CA ILE A 288 48.15 9.80 -36.11
C ILE A 288 47.53 10.78 -35.10
N ALA A 289 47.67 12.09 -35.30
CA ALA A 289 47.05 13.10 -34.44
C ALA A 289 45.51 13.08 -34.53
N GLY A 290 44.95 12.87 -35.73
CA GLY A 290 43.50 12.72 -35.92
C GLY A 290 42.94 11.45 -35.27
N ALA A 291 43.66 10.33 -35.36
CA ALA A 291 43.28 9.08 -34.69
C ALA A 291 43.37 9.20 -33.16
N ALA A 292 44.41 9.86 -32.63
CA ALA A 292 44.55 10.12 -31.20
C ALA A 292 43.44 11.05 -30.67
N ALA A 293 43.07 12.08 -31.44
CA ALA A 293 41.95 12.96 -31.09
C ALA A 293 40.60 12.24 -31.13
N ALA A 294 40.37 11.35 -32.10
CA ALA A 294 39.16 10.53 -32.15
C ALA A 294 39.10 9.56 -30.95
N VAL A 295 40.20 8.89 -30.61
CA VAL A 295 40.27 8.02 -29.41
C VAL A 295 40.07 8.82 -28.12
N ALA A 296 40.60 10.05 -28.04
CA ALA A 296 40.38 10.92 -26.89
C ALA A 296 38.91 11.40 -26.80
N VAL A 297 38.27 11.74 -27.92
CA VAL A 297 36.85 12.14 -27.94
C VAL A 297 35.94 10.95 -27.65
N PHE A 298 36.18 9.77 -28.24
CA PHE A 298 35.46 8.54 -27.90
C PHE A 298 35.73 8.10 -26.46
N GLY A 299 36.94 8.35 -25.95
CA GLY A 299 37.32 8.13 -24.55
C GLY A 299 36.58 9.07 -23.61
N VAL A 300 36.49 10.37 -23.92
CA VAL A 300 35.77 11.38 -23.11
C VAL A 300 34.26 11.20 -23.19
N VAL A 301 33.70 10.89 -24.36
CA VAL A 301 32.27 10.59 -24.53
C VAL A 301 31.93 9.25 -23.87
N GLY A 302 32.79 8.25 -23.99
CA GLY A 302 32.67 6.96 -23.31
C GLY A 302 32.76 7.10 -21.79
N PHE A 303 33.68 7.93 -21.29
CA PHE A 303 33.84 8.24 -19.88
C PHE A 303 32.69 9.09 -19.33
N ALA A 304 32.20 10.08 -20.09
CA ALA A 304 31.04 10.89 -19.72
C ALA A 304 29.73 10.08 -19.77
N ALA A 305 29.61 9.11 -20.68
CA ALA A 305 28.49 8.18 -20.71
C ALA A 305 28.57 7.14 -19.57
N ALA A 306 29.77 6.67 -19.22
CA ALA A 306 30.02 5.76 -18.09
C ALA A 306 29.89 6.45 -16.72
N ALA A 307 30.16 7.76 -16.65
CA ALA A 307 30.05 8.58 -15.44
C ALA A 307 28.64 9.11 -15.17
N ARG A 308 27.63 8.81 -16.00
CA ARG A 308 26.23 9.14 -15.69
C ARG A 308 25.74 8.23 -14.57
N THR A 309 25.81 8.73 -13.33
CA THR A 309 25.21 8.07 -12.17
C THR A 309 23.73 7.80 -12.47
N PRO A 310 23.25 6.56 -12.31
CA PRO A 310 21.83 6.27 -12.50
C PRO A 310 20.99 7.15 -11.56
N ARG A 311 19.84 7.61 -12.06
CA ARG A 311 18.91 8.45 -11.31
C ARG A 311 17.80 7.60 -10.72
N ALA A 312 17.34 8.01 -9.54
CA ALA A 312 16.19 7.37 -8.92
C ALA A 312 14.95 7.61 -9.79
N PRO A 313 14.06 6.63 -9.91
CA PRO A 313 12.74 6.88 -10.50
C PRO A 313 11.98 7.89 -9.63
N ALA A 314 11.06 8.62 -10.24
CA ALA A 314 10.12 9.48 -9.52
C ALA A 314 8.76 8.78 -9.48
N ILE A 315 8.01 8.93 -8.39
CA ILE A 315 6.58 8.59 -8.43
C ILE A 315 5.88 9.66 -9.26
N GLU A 316 5.41 9.28 -10.44
CA GLU A 316 4.58 10.14 -11.29
C GLU A 316 3.14 10.15 -10.80
N SER A 317 2.72 9.04 -10.17
CA SER A 317 1.36 8.86 -9.73
C SER A 317 1.16 7.89 -8.59
N LEU A 318 0.03 8.06 -7.89
CA LEU A 318 -0.38 7.18 -6.82
C LEU A 318 -1.88 6.91 -6.89
N THR A 319 -2.26 5.68 -7.21
CA THR A 319 -3.65 5.22 -7.29
C THR A 319 -3.98 4.31 -6.13
N ARG A 320 -5.13 4.52 -5.48
CA ARG A 320 -5.65 3.59 -4.46
C ARG A 320 -6.46 2.49 -5.14
N VAL A 321 -6.02 1.24 -4.99
CA VAL A 321 -6.62 0.09 -5.67
C VAL A 321 -7.56 -0.68 -4.73
N LEU A 322 -7.17 -0.83 -3.46
CA LEU A 322 -8.01 -1.44 -2.43
C LEU A 322 -8.02 -0.56 -1.18
N SER A 323 -9.19 -0.46 -0.56
CA SER A 323 -9.40 0.22 0.72
C SER A 323 -10.32 -0.63 1.58
N ALA A 324 -9.85 -1.07 2.74
CA ALA A 324 -10.73 -1.69 3.73
C ALA A 324 -10.30 -1.37 5.17
N ARG A 325 -11.24 -1.55 6.09
CA ARG A 325 -11.00 -1.57 7.54
C ARG A 325 -10.40 -2.92 8.01
N SER A 326 -9.98 -3.78 7.08
CA SER A 326 -9.48 -5.13 7.34
C SER A 326 -8.15 -5.38 6.66
N ASN A 327 -7.43 -6.38 7.16
CA ASN A 327 -6.08 -6.73 6.76
C ASN A 327 -6.06 -7.44 5.39
N PHE A 328 -5.46 -6.79 4.39
CA PHE A 328 -4.98 -7.45 3.17
C PHE A 328 -3.46 -7.41 3.20
N HIS A 329 -2.81 -8.45 2.69
CA HIS A 329 -1.35 -8.54 2.73
C HIS A 329 -0.76 -8.99 1.40
N GLN A 330 0.51 -8.62 1.21
CA GLN A 330 1.44 -9.13 0.23
C GLN A 330 0.92 -9.04 -1.21
N PRO A 331 0.63 -7.82 -1.71
CA PRO A 331 0.22 -7.62 -3.09
C PRO A 331 1.34 -8.07 -4.04
N ALA A 332 0.98 -8.85 -5.06
CA ALA A 332 1.87 -9.22 -6.16
C ALA A 332 1.27 -8.84 -7.51
N LEU A 333 1.96 -7.97 -8.24
CA LEU A 333 1.58 -7.54 -9.59
C LEU A 333 1.90 -8.62 -10.63
N SER A 334 1.01 -8.78 -11.60
CA SER A 334 1.30 -9.55 -12.79
C SER A 334 2.42 -8.88 -13.61
N PRO A 335 3.20 -9.64 -14.41
CA PRO A 335 4.28 -9.10 -15.22
C PRO A 335 3.87 -7.92 -16.10
N ASP A 336 2.68 -8.01 -16.71
CA ASP A 336 2.08 -7.00 -17.58
C ASP A 336 1.42 -5.82 -16.82
N GLY A 337 1.34 -5.90 -15.49
CA GLY A 337 0.74 -4.87 -14.64
C GLY A 337 -0.77 -4.69 -14.85
N ASN A 338 -1.49 -5.73 -15.27
CA ASN A 338 -2.95 -5.68 -15.43
C ASN A 338 -3.71 -6.31 -14.26
N PHE A 339 -3.07 -7.22 -13.52
CA PHE A 339 -3.66 -7.94 -12.41
C PHE A 339 -2.84 -7.78 -11.14
N LEU A 340 -3.54 -7.87 -10.02
CA LEU A 340 -2.98 -7.96 -8.69
C LEU A 340 -3.50 -9.23 -8.02
N VAL A 341 -2.60 -10.01 -7.42
CA VAL A 341 -2.97 -11.05 -6.46
C VAL A 341 -2.61 -10.58 -5.06
N TYR A 342 -3.45 -10.86 -4.07
CA TYR A 342 -3.23 -10.49 -2.68
C TYR A 342 -3.93 -11.48 -1.74
N SER A 343 -3.52 -11.55 -0.48
CA SER A 343 -4.18 -12.39 0.52
C SER A 343 -5.18 -11.58 1.37
N SER A 344 -6.28 -12.22 1.78
CA SER A 344 -7.36 -11.57 2.54
C SER A 344 -8.08 -12.53 3.49
N HIS A 345 -8.43 -12.02 4.67
CA HIS A 345 -9.38 -12.67 5.61
C HIS A 345 -10.82 -12.16 5.47
N GLN A 346 -11.03 -11.05 4.76
CA GLN A 346 -12.29 -10.31 4.82
C GLN A 346 -13.45 -11.04 4.17
N LEU A 347 -13.17 -11.75 3.08
CA LEU A 347 -14.18 -12.41 2.26
C LEU A 347 -14.42 -13.87 2.69
N THR A 348 -13.55 -14.42 3.54
CA THR A 348 -13.69 -15.75 4.15
C THR A 348 -13.37 -15.70 5.65
N PRO A 349 -14.33 -15.34 6.53
CA PRO A 349 -14.08 -15.23 7.96
C PRO A 349 -13.54 -16.53 8.56
N GLY A 350 -12.36 -16.47 9.19
CA GLY A 350 -11.68 -17.62 9.81
C GLY A 350 -10.67 -18.35 8.90
N ASN A 351 -10.54 -17.92 7.63
CA ASN A 351 -9.55 -18.43 6.69
C ASN A 351 -8.77 -17.27 6.03
N GLN A 352 -7.63 -17.55 5.39
CA GLN A 352 -6.94 -16.57 4.52
C GLN A 352 -6.80 -17.19 3.14
N ASP A 353 -7.39 -16.55 2.14
CA ASP A 353 -7.32 -17.01 0.75
C ASP A 353 -6.66 -15.96 -0.14
N LEU A 354 -6.25 -16.39 -1.32
CA LEU A 354 -5.77 -15.49 -2.37
C LEU A 354 -6.93 -14.94 -3.18
N TYR A 355 -6.82 -13.67 -3.56
CA TYR A 355 -7.79 -12.97 -4.40
C TYR A 355 -7.09 -12.32 -5.57
N LEU A 356 -7.74 -12.37 -6.72
CA LEU A 356 -7.32 -11.72 -7.95
C LEU A 356 -8.14 -10.45 -8.18
N LEU A 357 -7.48 -9.37 -8.55
CA LEU A 357 -8.09 -8.11 -8.92
C LEU A 357 -7.53 -7.62 -10.26
N ALA A 358 -8.42 -7.22 -11.17
CA ALA A 358 -8.03 -6.49 -12.36
C ALA A 358 -7.85 -5.00 -12.04
N LEU A 359 -6.72 -4.40 -12.43
CA LEU A 359 -6.41 -3.00 -12.09
C LEU A 359 -7.19 -1.98 -12.93
N ARG A 360 -7.72 -2.38 -14.09
CA ARG A 360 -8.54 -1.54 -14.98
C ARG A 360 -10.05 -1.74 -14.79
N GLY A 361 -10.46 -1.97 -13.53
CA GLY A 361 -11.84 -2.14 -13.10
C GLY A 361 -12.27 -3.60 -12.92
N GLY A 362 -13.35 -3.80 -12.18
CA GLY A 362 -13.86 -5.12 -11.76
C GLY A 362 -13.88 -5.26 -10.24
N HIS A 363 -14.48 -6.35 -9.76
CA HIS A 363 -14.45 -6.73 -8.34
C HIS A 363 -13.38 -7.79 -8.09
N PRO A 364 -12.85 -7.90 -6.85
CA PRO A 364 -11.96 -9.00 -6.49
C PRO A 364 -12.65 -10.36 -6.62
N VAL A 365 -11.93 -11.35 -7.16
CA VAL A 365 -12.39 -12.74 -7.32
C VAL A 365 -11.52 -13.66 -6.48
N ARG A 366 -12.13 -14.58 -5.73
CA ARG A 366 -11.41 -15.57 -4.91
C ARG A 366 -10.66 -16.54 -5.82
N LEU A 367 -9.36 -16.70 -5.62
CA LEU A 367 -8.47 -17.56 -6.40
C LEU A 367 -8.29 -18.94 -5.76
N THR A 368 -8.20 -19.01 -4.44
CA THR A 368 -8.02 -20.27 -3.69
C THR A 368 -9.14 -20.50 -2.69
N SER A 369 -9.45 -21.76 -2.38
CA SER A 369 -10.60 -22.11 -1.54
C SER A 369 -10.37 -23.18 -0.46
N ASP A 370 -9.12 -23.62 -0.29
CA ASP A 370 -8.73 -24.60 0.72
C ASP A 370 -8.93 -24.05 2.14
N ALA A 371 -9.08 -24.94 3.13
CA ALA A 371 -9.22 -24.56 4.54
C ALA A 371 -7.90 -24.10 5.18
N GLY A 372 -6.77 -24.31 4.51
CA GLY A 372 -5.47 -23.77 4.89
C GLY A 372 -5.32 -22.28 4.58
N VAL A 373 -4.37 -21.65 5.27
CA VAL A 373 -4.01 -20.24 5.10
C VAL A 373 -3.10 -20.12 3.88
N ASP A 374 -3.55 -19.39 2.86
CA ASP A 374 -2.79 -19.10 1.64
C ASP A 374 -2.18 -17.68 1.67
N GLU A 375 -0.88 -17.62 1.38
CA GLU A 375 -0.05 -16.40 1.52
C GLU A 375 1.16 -16.39 0.57
N ASN A 376 1.90 -15.27 0.56
CA ASN A 376 3.16 -15.10 -0.19
C ASN A 376 3.05 -15.41 -1.69
N ALA A 377 1.97 -14.95 -2.32
CA ALA A 377 1.73 -15.19 -3.74
C ALA A 377 2.76 -14.48 -4.64
N ALA A 378 3.18 -15.13 -5.71
CA ALA A 378 4.11 -14.59 -6.71
C ALA A 378 3.75 -15.04 -8.12
N TRP A 379 3.77 -14.10 -9.08
CA TRP A 379 3.49 -14.39 -10.48
C TRP A 379 4.68 -14.98 -11.22
N SER A 380 4.41 -15.95 -12.09
CA SER A 380 5.39 -16.43 -13.06
C SER A 380 5.76 -15.30 -14.05
N PRO A 381 6.97 -15.31 -14.63
CA PRO A 381 7.44 -14.22 -15.49
C PRO A 381 6.60 -14.02 -16.77
N ASP A 382 5.89 -15.06 -17.20
CA ASP A 382 4.99 -15.07 -18.36
C ASP A 382 3.53 -14.73 -18.01
N GLY A 383 3.22 -14.53 -16.72
CA GLY A 383 1.88 -14.20 -16.23
C GLY A 383 0.87 -15.34 -16.33
N THR A 384 1.30 -16.58 -16.57
CA THR A 384 0.39 -17.73 -16.74
C THR A 384 0.15 -18.52 -15.46
N SER A 385 0.97 -18.32 -14.43
CA SER A 385 0.91 -19.09 -13.19
C SER A 385 1.17 -18.21 -11.96
N ILE A 386 0.63 -18.62 -10.83
CA ILE A 386 0.84 -17.99 -9.52
C ILE A 386 1.38 -19.06 -8.59
N ALA A 387 2.52 -18.82 -7.95
CA ALA A 387 3.02 -19.66 -6.85
C ALA A 387 2.58 -19.06 -5.52
N PHE A 388 2.31 -19.90 -4.53
CA PHE A 388 1.93 -19.44 -3.18
C PHE A 388 2.29 -20.47 -2.12
N ALA A 389 2.38 -20.02 -0.88
CA ALA A 389 2.55 -20.88 0.29
C ALA A 389 1.20 -21.14 0.94
N ARG A 390 0.95 -22.40 1.30
CA ARG A 390 -0.21 -22.83 2.10
C ARG A 390 0.27 -23.38 3.43
N ARG A 391 -0.31 -22.89 4.52
CA ARG A 391 -0.18 -23.46 5.86
C ARG A 391 -1.47 -24.16 6.24
N SER A 392 -1.38 -25.45 6.56
CA SER A 392 -2.55 -26.25 6.93
C SER A 392 -2.60 -26.50 8.44
N PRO A 393 -3.53 -25.86 9.18
CA PRO A 393 -3.71 -26.13 10.61
C PRO A 393 -4.08 -27.60 10.88
N ALA A 394 -4.84 -28.22 9.97
CA ALA A 394 -5.24 -29.62 10.06
C ALA A 394 -4.04 -30.60 9.99
N GLU A 395 -2.93 -30.15 9.44
CA GLU A 395 -1.70 -30.92 9.33
C GLU A 395 -0.58 -30.41 10.25
N GLY A 396 -0.94 -29.79 11.39
CA GLY A 396 0.04 -29.28 12.35
C GLY A 396 0.83 -28.09 11.83
N ASP A 397 0.18 -27.20 11.07
CA ASP A 397 0.76 -25.99 10.46
C ASP A 397 1.90 -26.26 9.48
N LEU A 398 1.91 -27.44 8.84
CA LEU A 398 2.87 -27.74 7.79
C LEU A 398 2.72 -26.78 6.60
N CYS A 399 3.87 -26.27 6.16
CA CYS A 399 4.00 -25.36 5.03
C CYS A 399 4.26 -26.12 3.72
N ARG A 400 3.49 -25.78 2.70
CA ARG A 400 3.60 -26.33 1.34
C ARG A 400 3.59 -25.22 0.30
N ILE A 401 4.29 -25.44 -0.80
CA ILE A 401 4.34 -24.50 -1.92
C ILE A 401 3.51 -25.08 -3.06
N TYR A 402 2.56 -24.30 -3.53
CA TYR A 402 1.65 -24.64 -4.62
C TYR A 402 1.87 -23.72 -5.81
N THR A 403 1.47 -24.20 -6.99
CA THR A 403 1.27 -23.37 -8.18
C THR A 403 -0.15 -23.49 -8.66
N TYR A 404 -0.78 -22.36 -8.97
CA TYR A 404 -2.06 -22.25 -9.67
C TYR A 404 -1.79 -21.80 -11.11
N ARG A 405 -2.39 -22.48 -12.10
CA ARG A 405 -2.26 -22.08 -13.51
C ARG A 405 -3.51 -21.32 -13.94
N MET A 406 -3.33 -20.12 -14.45
CA MET A 406 -4.42 -19.26 -14.90
C MET A 406 -4.99 -19.71 -16.25
N PRO A 407 -6.31 -19.61 -16.49
CA PRO A 407 -7.33 -19.10 -15.57
C PRO A 407 -8.00 -20.17 -14.70
N ASP A 408 -7.64 -21.45 -14.89
CA ASP A 408 -8.51 -22.55 -14.48
C ASP A 408 -7.81 -23.91 -14.26
N GLY A 409 -6.52 -23.87 -13.99
CA GLY A 409 -5.70 -25.05 -13.74
C GLY A 409 -5.75 -25.47 -12.27
N PRO A 410 -5.65 -26.78 -11.98
CA PRO A 410 -5.67 -27.26 -10.62
C PRO A 410 -4.47 -26.72 -9.83
N GLU A 411 -4.70 -26.46 -8.55
CA GLU A 411 -3.62 -26.22 -7.61
C GLU A 411 -2.68 -27.44 -7.59
N ARG A 412 -1.40 -27.21 -7.86
CA ARG A 412 -0.38 -28.26 -7.91
C ARG A 412 0.63 -28.05 -6.80
N LEU A 413 0.76 -29.04 -5.92
CA LEU A 413 1.85 -29.10 -4.95
C LEU A 413 3.20 -29.24 -5.68
N VAL A 414 4.12 -28.31 -5.44
CA VAL A 414 5.46 -28.30 -6.06
C VAL A 414 6.59 -28.40 -5.05
N GLY A 415 6.35 -28.09 -3.78
CA GLY A 415 7.40 -28.12 -2.76
C GLY A 415 6.88 -28.08 -1.33
N ARG A 416 7.82 -28.21 -0.38
CA ARG A 416 7.58 -28.08 1.07
C ARG A 416 8.50 -26.99 1.61
N CYS A 417 8.02 -26.28 2.63
CA CYS A 417 8.74 -25.24 3.35
C CYS A 417 8.63 -25.51 4.85
N LYS A 418 9.50 -24.94 5.68
CA LYS A 418 9.40 -25.06 7.15
C LYS A 418 8.86 -23.80 7.81
N ALA A 419 8.92 -22.64 7.14
CA ALA A 419 8.42 -21.36 7.67
C ALA A 419 7.41 -20.71 6.69
N ALA A 420 6.10 -20.94 6.87
CA ALA A 420 5.06 -20.39 5.98
C ALA A 420 4.94 -18.86 6.07
N ALA A 421 4.90 -18.34 7.31
CA ALA A 421 4.60 -16.92 7.55
C ALA A 421 5.60 -15.97 6.89
N ASP A 422 6.82 -16.44 6.62
CA ASP A 422 7.92 -15.65 6.03
C ASP A 422 8.41 -16.20 4.66
N ALA A 423 7.74 -17.21 4.08
CA ALA A 423 8.14 -17.84 2.81
C ALA A 423 7.80 -16.97 1.58
N ARG A 424 8.34 -15.75 1.53
CA ARG A 424 8.28 -14.89 0.34
C ARG A 424 8.81 -15.65 -0.88
N LEU A 425 8.02 -15.70 -1.95
CA LEU A 425 8.33 -16.44 -3.16
C LEU A 425 8.76 -15.51 -4.27
N ALA A 426 9.76 -15.93 -5.06
CA ALA A 426 10.10 -15.29 -6.33
C ALA A 426 10.34 -16.34 -7.41
N TRP A 427 9.76 -16.14 -8.59
CA TRP A 427 10.03 -17.00 -9.72
C TRP A 427 11.41 -16.75 -10.31
N ALA A 428 12.07 -17.82 -10.74
CA ALA A 428 13.21 -17.69 -11.64
C ALA A 428 12.77 -17.06 -12.96
N ALA A 429 13.64 -16.27 -13.59
CA ALA A 429 13.31 -15.55 -14.83
C ALA A 429 12.94 -16.47 -16.01
N ASP A 430 13.36 -17.74 -15.97
CA ASP A 430 13.04 -18.77 -16.95
C ASP A 430 11.72 -19.52 -16.67
N GLY A 431 11.07 -19.25 -15.53
CA GLY A 431 9.83 -19.91 -15.10
C GLY A 431 10.00 -21.36 -14.65
N ARG A 432 11.24 -21.86 -14.47
CA ARG A 432 11.49 -23.30 -14.16
C ARG A 432 11.75 -23.59 -12.69
N ALA A 433 11.97 -22.55 -11.89
CA ALA A 433 12.28 -22.66 -10.47
C ALA A 433 11.63 -21.55 -9.65
N LEU A 434 11.54 -21.77 -8.33
CA LEU A 434 11.14 -20.80 -7.33
C LEU A 434 12.30 -20.54 -6.36
N TYR A 435 12.46 -19.29 -5.95
CA TYR A 435 13.28 -18.87 -4.82
C TYR A 435 12.37 -18.58 -3.64
N PHE A 436 12.77 -19.02 -2.45
CA PHE A 436 11.98 -18.83 -1.24
C PHE A 436 12.85 -18.84 0.01
N SER A 437 12.41 -18.14 1.05
CA SER A 437 13.05 -18.13 2.36
C SER A 437 12.68 -19.38 3.16
N ASP A 438 13.66 -20.07 3.75
CA ASP A 438 13.42 -21.20 4.66
C ASP A 438 14.58 -21.39 5.65
N LYS A 439 14.44 -22.32 6.60
CA LYS A 439 15.51 -22.68 7.53
C LYS A 439 16.25 -23.95 7.10
N PRO A 440 17.60 -23.92 7.01
CA PRO A 440 18.38 -25.11 6.67
C PRO A 440 18.18 -26.22 7.71
N ALA A 441 18.17 -25.87 9.01
CA ALA A 441 17.84 -26.77 10.12
C ALA A 441 17.14 -26.00 11.26
N PRO A 442 16.44 -26.68 12.17
CA PRO A 442 15.89 -26.04 13.37
C PRO A 442 16.97 -25.25 14.14
N GLY A 443 16.63 -24.04 14.59
CA GLY A 443 17.55 -23.15 15.33
C GLY A 443 18.61 -22.43 14.50
N ARG A 444 18.70 -22.70 13.19
CA ARG A 444 19.59 -21.94 12.26
C ARG A 444 18.86 -20.73 11.69
N SER A 445 19.64 -19.72 11.31
CA SER A 445 19.18 -18.53 10.59
C SER A 445 18.56 -18.92 9.25
N SER A 446 17.51 -18.19 8.84
CA SER A 446 16.88 -18.41 7.54
C SER A 446 17.85 -18.11 6.39
N ALA A 447 17.67 -18.80 5.27
CA ALA A 447 18.42 -18.60 4.03
C ALA A 447 17.46 -18.66 2.83
N ILE A 448 17.93 -18.19 1.67
CA ILE A 448 17.17 -18.34 0.43
C ILE A 448 17.49 -19.68 -0.21
N PHE A 449 16.45 -20.42 -0.56
CA PHE A 449 16.48 -21.70 -1.25
C PHE A 449 15.94 -21.58 -2.66
N ARG A 450 16.40 -22.45 -3.54
CA ARG A 450 15.89 -22.62 -4.90
C ARG A 450 15.25 -24.01 -5.05
N LEU A 451 13.98 -24.03 -5.42
CA LEU A 451 13.17 -25.20 -5.73
C LEU A 451 13.04 -25.35 -7.25
N GLU A 452 13.52 -26.49 -7.79
CA GLU A 452 13.31 -26.86 -9.19
C GLU A 452 11.92 -27.46 -9.40
N LEU A 453 11.06 -26.84 -10.21
CA LEU A 453 9.66 -27.24 -10.33
C LEU A 453 9.46 -28.61 -10.97
N ALA A 454 10.35 -28.99 -11.90
CA ALA A 454 10.26 -30.27 -12.60
C ALA A 454 10.62 -31.47 -11.71
N THR A 455 11.52 -31.29 -10.74
CA THR A 455 12.10 -32.38 -9.94
C THR A 455 11.73 -32.33 -8.46
N GLY A 456 11.25 -31.18 -7.98
CA GLY A 456 11.06 -30.92 -6.54
C GLY A 456 12.36 -30.76 -5.76
N LYS A 457 13.52 -30.73 -6.43
CA LYS A 457 14.82 -30.62 -5.77
C LYS A 457 15.01 -29.21 -5.20
N VAL A 458 15.37 -29.14 -3.92
CA VAL A 458 15.65 -27.91 -3.19
C VAL A 458 17.15 -27.80 -2.90
N ARG A 459 17.73 -26.62 -3.08
CA ARG A 459 19.11 -26.31 -2.66
C ARG A 459 19.21 -24.89 -2.09
N ALA A 460 20.10 -24.69 -1.12
CA ALA A 460 20.41 -23.35 -0.61
C ALA A 460 21.12 -22.52 -1.69
N VAL A 461 20.79 -21.23 -1.77
CA VAL A 461 21.40 -20.23 -2.63
C VAL A 461 22.27 -19.29 -1.81
N THR A 462 21.77 -18.87 -0.64
CA THR A 462 22.52 -18.06 0.31
C THR A 462 22.95 -18.86 1.53
N GLN A 463 23.94 -18.35 2.25
CA GLN A 463 24.36 -18.85 3.55
C GLN A 463 24.35 -17.68 4.51
N SER A 464 23.37 -17.63 5.40
CA SER A 464 23.28 -16.58 6.40
C SER A 464 24.14 -16.96 7.62
N PRO A 465 24.99 -16.05 8.14
CA PRO A 465 25.78 -16.30 9.36
C PRO A 465 24.91 -16.71 10.55
N ASP A 466 25.46 -17.56 11.41
CA ASP A 466 24.78 -17.97 12.63
C ASP A 466 24.59 -16.80 13.59
N GLY A 467 23.40 -16.73 14.22
CA GLY A 467 23.05 -15.69 15.19
C GLY A 467 22.24 -14.54 14.61
N LEU A 468 22.12 -14.45 13.29
CA LEU A 468 21.19 -13.52 12.63
C LEU A 468 19.77 -14.09 12.60
N TRP A 469 18.77 -13.25 12.34
CA TRP A 469 17.43 -13.70 12.02
C TRP A 469 17.41 -14.50 10.70
N GLY A 470 18.14 -14.00 9.69
CA GLY A 470 18.41 -14.71 8.43
C GLY A 470 18.05 -13.91 7.18
N ASP A 471 18.10 -14.59 6.04
CA ASP A 471 17.82 -14.01 4.73
C ASP A 471 16.36 -14.24 4.33
N ASP A 472 15.66 -13.18 3.86
CA ASP A 472 14.30 -13.24 3.35
C ASP A 472 14.03 -12.27 2.16
N GLU A 473 12.76 -12.12 1.75
CA GLU A 473 12.32 -11.23 0.66
C GLU A 473 13.11 -11.38 -0.66
N PRO A 474 13.23 -12.61 -1.22
CA PRO A 474 13.95 -12.81 -2.46
C PRO A 474 13.23 -12.12 -3.63
N VAL A 475 13.97 -11.39 -4.47
CA VAL A 475 13.48 -10.86 -5.74
C VAL A 475 14.50 -11.05 -6.87
N ILE A 476 14.06 -11.63 -7.98
CA ILE A 476 14.92 -11.89 -9.14
C ILE A 476 15.04 -10.66 -10.03
N SER A 477 16.25 -10.40 -10.52
CA SER A 477 16.47 -9.41 -11.59
C SER A 477 15.82 -9.88 -12.90
N ARG A 478 15.48 -8.91 -13.77
CA ARG A 478 14.77 -9.20 -15.03
C ARG A 478 15.53 -10.17 -15.94
N ASP A 479 16.84 -10.05 -15.99
CA ASP A 479 17.73 -10.91 -16.77
C ASP A 479 18.00 -12.28 -16.12
N GLY A 480 17.54 -12.49 -14.88
CA GLY A 480 17.70 -13.73 -14.13
C GLY A 480 19.11 -13.97 -13.58
N ARG A 481 20.03 -13.02 -13.71
CA ARG A 481 21.45 -13.22 -13.31
C ARG A 481 21.70 -12.93 -11.84
N ARG A 482 20.87 -12.08 -11.24
CA ARG A 482 21.05 -11.60 -9.86
C ARG A 482 19.79 -11.81 -9.06
N LEU A 483 19.98 -12.15 -7.79
CA LEU A 483 18.93 -12.26 -6.78
C LEU A 483 19.21 -11.21 -5.71
N ALA A 484 18.27 -10.30 -5.49
CA ALA A 484 18.31 -9.42 -4.32
C ALA A 484 17.48 -10.03 -3.20
N PHE A 485 17.87 -9.77 -1.96
CA PHE A 485 17.20 -10.26 -0.76
C PHE A 485 17.49 -9.31 0.41
N LEU A 486 16.75 -9.46 1.51
CA LEU A 486 17.05 -8.78 2.76
C LEU A 486 17.79 -9.74 3.68
N ARG A 487 18.89 -9.28 4.27
CA ARG A 487 19.55 -9.97 5.39
C ARG A 487 19.14 -9.28 6.68
N ARG A 488 18.45 -10.00 7.56
CA ARG A 488 17.95 -9.48 8.84
C ARG A 488 18.89 -9.85 9.98
N GLU A 489 19.43 -8.84 10.64
CA GLU A 489 20.18 -9.02 11.87
C GLU A 489 19.23 -9.22 13.04
N THR A 490 18.20 -8.38 13.12
CA THR A 490 17.13 -8.46 14.11
C THR A 490 15.78 -8.25 13.44
N TRP A 491 14.70 -8.30 14.21
CA TRP A 491 13.40 -7.92 13.70
C TRP A 491 13.36 -6.45 13.20
N ALA A 492 14.15 -5.55 13.78
CA ALA A 492 14.14 -4.12 13.48
C ALA A 492 15.30 -3.64 12.60
N ALA A 493 16.25 -4.51 12.27
CA ALA A 493 17.46 -4.16 11.54
C ALA A 493 17.71 -5.12 10.38
N SER A 494 17.84 -4.57 9.18
CA SER A 494 18.01 -5.35 7.95
C SER A 494 18.72 -4.55 6.86
N ASP A 495 19.47 -5.24 6.01
CA ASP A 495 20.13 -4.64 4.84
C ASP A 495 19.78 -5.36 3.54
N VAL A 496 19.82 -4.60 2.44
CA VAL A 496 19.63 -5.12 1.09
C VAL A 496 20.94 -5.75 0.61
N HIS A 497 20.86 -7.01 0.20
CA HIS A 497 21.96 -7.76 -0.40
C HIS A 497 21.61 -8.19 -1.82
N VAL A 498 22.64 -8.38 -2.65
CA VAL A 498 22.51 -8.91 -4.01
C VAL A 498 23.54 -10.00 -4.22
N VAL A 499 23.08 -11.20 -4.56
CA VAL A 499 23.94 -12.30 -4.98
C VAL A 499 23.94 -12.46 -6.49
N ASP A 500 25.11 -12.59 -7.09
CA ASP A 500 25.26 -13.04 -8.48
C ASP A 500 25.05 -14.56 -8.54
N LEU A 501 24.06 -15.00 -9.32
CA LEU A 501 23.66 -16.40 -9.36
C LEU A 501 24.63 -17.30 -10.14
N SER A 502 25.56 -16.71 -10.91
CA SER A 502 26.57 -17.44 -11.66
C SER A 502 27.85 -17.66 -10.85
N THR A 503 28.26 -16.66 -10.05
CA THR A 503 29.49 -16.72 -9.24
C THR A 503 29.23 -17.08 -7.77
N GLY A 504 28.04 -16.79 -7.25
CA GLY A 504 27.70 -16.87 -5.82
C GLY A 504 28.21 -15.69 -5.00
N GLU A 505 28.74 -14.64 -5.64
CA GLU A 505 29.24 -13.45 -4.93
C GLU A 505 28.10 -12.66 -4.29
N ASP A 506 28.12 -12.53 -2.96
CA ASP A 506 27.18 -11.74 -2.16
C ASP A 506 27.72 -10.33 -1.93
N ARG A 507 26.96 -9.32 -2.37
CA ARG A 507 27.29 -7.92 -2.20
C ARG A 507 26.19 -7.17 -1.44
N GLN A 508 26.58 -6.60 -0.31
CA GLN A 508 25.74 -5.69 0.49
C GLN A 508 25.57 -4.32 -0.20
N ILE A 509 24.34 -3.81 -0.26
CA ILE A 509 23.96 -2.56 -0.93
C ILE A 509 23.69 -1.43 0.08
N THR A 510 23.03 -1.73 1.21
CA THR A 510 22.75 -0.78 2.31
C THR A 510 23.53 -1.18 3.56
N ARG A 511 23.78 -0.25 4.50
CA ARG A 511 24.61 -0.51 5.70
C ARG A 511 24.09 0.14 6.99
N GLU A 512 22.89 0.69 6.95
CA GLU A 512 22.40 1.59 8.01
C GLU A 512 21.70 0.84 9.16
N GLY A 513 21.42 -0.47 8.97
CA GLY A 513 20.76 -1.28 10.00
C GLY A 513 19.30 -0.89 10.26
N ASP A 514 18.67 -0.18 9.32
CA ASP A 514 17.28 0.23 9.41
C ASP A 514 16.31 -0.92 9.15
N ARG A 515 15.04 -0.72 9.51
CA ARG A 515 13.99 -1.69 9.19
C ARG A 515 13.59 -1.54 7.73
N ILE A 516 13.64 -2.64 7.00
CA ILE A 516 13.16 -2.74 5.62
C ILE A 516 11.99 -3.73 5.57
N TRP A 517 10.85 -3.29 5.04
CA TRP A 517 9.61 -4.09 4.98
C TRP A 517 9.35 -4.74 3.63
N GLY A 518 10.02 -4.31 2.57
CA GLY A 518 9.84 -4.87 1.24
C GLY A 518 10.84 -4.29 0.26
N LEU A 519 11.06 -5.04 -0.83
CA LEU A 519 12.13 -4.82 -1.79
C LEU A 519 11.66 -5.23 -3.19
N THR A 520 12.06 -4.51 -4.22
CA THR A 520 11.93 -4.94 -5.62
C THR A 520 12.99 -4.30 -6.52
N TRP A 521 13.16 -4.82 -7.73
CA TRP A 521 14.04 -4.24 -8.74
C TRP A 521 13.36 -3.04 -9.41
N ASP A 522 14.15 -2.03 -9.79
CA ASP A 522 13.69 -1.08 -10.79
C ASP A 522 13.57 -1.77 -12.17
N ARG A 523 12.70 -1.27 -13.05
CA ARG A 523 12.48 -1.91 -14.37
C ARG A 523 13.75 -2.03 -15.21
N THR A 524 14.73 -1.15 -14.99
CA THR A 524 15.99 -1.15 -15.75
C THR A 524 17.04 -2.11 -15.21
N GLY A 525 16.86 -2.65 -13.99
CA GLY A 525 17.84 -3.51 -13.32
C GLY A 525 19.12 -2.78 -12.90
N LYS A 526 19.08 -1.45 -12.82
CA LYS A 526 20.21 -0.58 -12.41
C LYS A 526 20.14 -0.19 -10.94
N GLY A 527 19.04 -0.46 -10.24
CA GLY A 527 18.89 -0.20 -8.81
C GLY A 527 17.75 -1.00 -8.18
N LEU A 528 17.58 -0.79 -6.89
CA LEU A 528 16.60 -1.50 -6.06
C LEU A 528 15.71 -0.48 -5.36
N LEU A 529 14.40 -0.73 -5.41
CA LEU A 529 13.38 0.00 -4.66
C LEU A 529 13.07 -0.75 -3.38
N PHE A 530 12.97 -0.05 -2.25
CA PHE A 530 12.66 -0.68 -0.97
C PHE A 530 12.06 0.33 0.01
N SER A 531 11.23 -0.14 0.94
CA SER A 531 10.68 0.70 1.99
C SER A 531 11.53 0.65 3.26
N SER A 532 11.82 1.80 3.85
CA SER A 532 12.70 1.89 5.02
C SER A 532 12.35 3.08 5.92
N ASN A 533 12.55 2.91 7.22
CA ASN A 533 12.44 3.93 8.26
C ASN A 533 13.79 4.58 8.60
N ARG A 534 14.70 4.67 7.61
CA ARG A 534 15.99 5.36 7.75
C ARG A 534 15.88 6.85 8.10
N THR A 535 14.71 7.45 7.88
CA THR A 535 14.38 8.80 8.34
C THR A 535 13.39 8.71 9.51
N SER A 536 13.00 9.85 10.09
CA SER A 536 11.99 9.89 11.16
C SER A 536 10.64 9.25 10.77
N ASP A 537 10.43 8.99 9.48
CA ASP A 537 9.28 8.35 8.88
C ASP A 537 9.68 7.18 7.96
N THR A 538 8.74 6.27 7.71
CA THR A 538 8.91 5.26 6.66
C THR A 538 8.76 5.91 5.29
N GLY A 539 9.67 5.61 4.36
CA GLY A 539 9.61 6.07 2.98
C GLY A 539 9.92 4.97 1.98
N LEU A 540 9.59 5.21 0.71
CA LEU A 540 10.11 4.45 -0.42
C LEU A 540 11.43 5.04 -0.87
N TRP A 541 12.43 4.19 -1.03
CA TRP A 541 13.80 4.56 -1.36
C TRP A 541 14.31 3.76 -2.55
N TRP A 542 15.29 4.34 -3.23
CA TRP A 542 15.99 3.71 -4.34
C TRP A 542 17.48 3.71 -4.10
N ALA A 543 18.14 2.56 -4.21
CA ALA A 543 19.59 2.43 -4.15
C ALA A 543 20.17 2.07 -5.52
N PRO A 544 21.21 2.79 -6.01
CA PRO A 544 21.90 2.44 -7.25
C PRO A 544 22.72 1.16 -7.06
N LEU A 545 22.65 0.25 -8.03
CA LEU A 545 23.44 -0.96 -8.01
C LEU A 545 24.94 -0.68 -8.23
N SER A 546 25.31 0.45 -8.82
CA SER A 546 26.71 0.90 -8.91
C SER A 546 27.32 1.26 -7.55
N GLY A 547 26.51 1.35 -6.49
CA GLY A 547 26.91 1.91 -5.20
C GLY A 547 26.63 3.41 -5.11
N GLY A 548 26.55 3.92 -3.87
CA GLY A 548 26.18 5.29 -3.52
C GLY A 548 25.01 5.33 -2.53
N GLU A 549 24.74 6.52 -1.99
CA GLU A 549 23.69 6.71 -0.99
C GLU A 549 22.28 6.45 -1.56
N PRO A 550 21.40 5.73 -0.82
CA PRO A 550 20.00 5.60 -1.16
C PRO A 550 19.30 6.96 -1.30
N ARG A 551 18.40 7.07 -2.27
CA ARG A 551 17.65 8.30 -2.57
C ARG A 551 16.17 8.07 -2.31
N ARG A 552 15.52 9.01 -1.63
CA ARG A 552 14.08 8.92 -1.38
C ARG A 552 13.30 9.13 -2.67
N VAL A 553 12.32 8.26 -2.91
CA VAL A 553 11.43 8.26 -4.08
C VAL A 553 10.04 8.80 -3.70
N SER A 554 9.58 8.53 -2.48
CA SER A 554 8.28 9.00 -1.99
C SER A 554 8.32 10.38 -1.33
N SER A 555 7.17 11.03 -1.32
CA SER A 555 6.87 12.21 -0.50
C SER A 555 5.83 11.87 0.58
N GLY A 556 5.91 12.55 1.74
CA GLY A 556 4.96 12.37 2.85
C GLY A 556 5.31 11.23 3.83
N LEU A 557 4.54 11.17 4.92
CA LEU A 557 4.61 10.18 5.99
C LEU A 557 3.62 9.04 5.65
N LEU A 558 4.08 7.96 5.00
CA LEU A 558 3.28 6.77 4.71
C LEU A 558 4.06 5.54 5.16
N GLU A 559 3.43 4.60 5.86
CA GLU A 559 4.10 3.35 6.19
C GLU A 559 3.97 2.39 5.00
N PHE A 560 5.01 2.38 4.15
CA PHE A 560 5.11 1.49 3.00
C PHE A 560 5.54 0.09 3.44
N ARG A 561 4.70 -0.92 3.18
CA ARG A 561 5.02 -2.35 3.42
C ARG A 561 4.86 -3.14 2.12
N SER A 562 5.44 -4.34 2.08
CA SER A 562 5.30 -5.35 1.01
C SER A 562 5.30 -4.76 -0.41
N LEU A 563 6.48 -4.66 -1.03
CA LEU A 563 6.61 -4.08 -2.37
C LEU A 563 6.53 -5.17 -3.45
N SER A 564 5.80 -4.89 -4.52
CA SER A 564 5.82 -5.69 -5.74
C SER A 564 5.97 -4.80 -6.97
N GLY A 565 6.94 -5.11 -7.81
CA GLY A 565 7.16 -4.42 -9.09
C GLY A 565 6.64 -5.22 -10.27
N SER A 566 6.01 -4.54 -11.22
CA SER A 566 5.72 -5.12 -12.53
C SER A 566 7.03 -5.39 -13.28
N ARG A 567 7.09 -6.52 -14.00
CA ARG A 567 8.25 -6.90 -14.81
C ARG A 567 8.34 -6.07 -16.10
N ASP A 568 7.19 -5.78 -16.70
CA ASP A 568 7.10 -5.21 -18.04
C ASP A 568 6.69 -3.73 -18.04
N ARG A 569 6.12 -3.21 -16.95
CA ARG A 569 5.74 -1.80 -16.78
C ARG A 569 6.52 -1.12 -15.66
N ASP A 570 6.65 0.21 -15.76
CA ASP A 570 7.15 1.06 -14.67
C ASP A 570 6.05 1.23 -13.61
N LEU A 571 5.61 0.12 -13.00
CA LEU A 571 4.49 0.08 -12.06
C LEU A 571 4.89 -0.68 -10.80
N LEU A 572 4.56 -0.10 -9.65
CA LEU A 572 4.76 -0.67 -8.32
C LEU A 572 3.41 -0.85 -7.64
N ALA A 573 3.24 -1.92 -6.86
CA ALA A 573 2.17 -2.08 -5.89
C ALA A 573 2.77 -2.23 -4.50
N PHE A 574 2.09 -1.66 -3.50
CA PHE A 574 2.52 -1.74 -2.12
C PHE A 574 1.36 -1.54 -1.14
N GLU A 575 1.56 -2.04 0.06
CA GLU A 575 0.69 -1.76 1.19
C GLU A 575 1.03 -0.39 1.78
N VAL A 576 0.00 0.38 2.09
CA VAL A 576 0.10 1.59 2.91
C VAL A 576 -0.71 1.36 4.17
N VAL A 577 -0.01 1.31 5.30
CA VAL A 577 -0.63 1.25 6.61
C VAL A 577 -0.72 2.67 7.16
N ARG A 578 -1.93 3.05 7.57
CA ARG A 578 -2.21 4.25 8.34
C ARG A 578 -2.74 3.83 9.68
N ASP A 579 -1.89 3.91 10.68
CA ASP A 579 -2.28 3.68 12.06
C ASP A 579 -2.35 5.03 12.77
N GLN A 580 -3.56 5.43 13.14
CA GLN A 580 -3.81 6.72 13.79
C GLN A 580 -4.45 6.50 15.15
N THR A 581 -4.02 7.26 16.14
CA THR A 581 -4.80 7.47 17.35
C THR A 581 -5.46 8.84 17.33
N TYR A 582 -6.73 8.92 17.68
CA TYR A 582 -7.47 10.17 17.79
C TYR A 582 -8.27 10.24 19.08
N LEU A 583 -8.58 11.47 19.50
CA LEU A 583 -9.37 11.72 20.69
C LEU A 583 -10.86 11.80 20.37
N VAL A 584 -11.68 11.15 21.19
CA VAL A 584 -13.14 11.30 21.19
C VAL A 584 -13.63 11.83 22.53
N ASP A 585 -14.54 12.78 22.47
CA ASP A 585 -15.22 13.33 23.64
C ASP A 585 -16.51 12.56 23.91
N LYS A 586 -16.67 12.07 25.14
CA LYS A 586 -17.85 11.34 25.60
C LYS A 586 -18.43 12.04 26.82
N ALA A 587 -19.50 12.80 26.61
CA ALA A 587 -20.20 13.55 27.66
C ALA A 587 -21.07 12.69 28.60
N GLY A 588 -21.22 11.38 28.34
CA GLY A 588 -21.97 10.45 29.20
C GLY A 588 -22.08 9.03 28.62
N PRO A 589 -22.57 8.03 29.39
CA PRO A 589 -22.58 6.62 28.98
C PRO A 589 -23.35 6.35 27.69
N SER A 590 -24.42 7.10 27.44
CA SER A 590 -25.38 6.95 26.34
C SER A 590 -25.21 7.97 25.20
N VAL A 591 -24.21 8.86 25.29
CA VAL A 591 -23.90 9.82 24.23
C VAL A 591 -22.90 9.18 23.27
N GLU A 592 -23.20 9.23 21.98
CA GLU A 592 -22.27 8.80 20.94
C GLU A 592 -21.00 9.66 20.99
N PRO A 593 -19.79 9.06 21.01
CA PRO A 593 -18.56 9.83 21.12
C PRO A 593 -18.33 10.73 19.91
N GLU A 594 -17.99 12.00 20.14
CA GLU A 594 -17.67 12.96 19.08
C GLU A 594 -16.15 13.05 18.88
N ARG A 595 -15.66 12.93 17.63
CA ARG A 595 -14.23 13.04 17.32
C ARG A 595 -13.77 14.49 17.44
N ILE A 596 -12.74 14.72 18.25
CA ILE A 596 -12.04 16.00 18.30
C ILE A 596 -11.16 16.11 17.05
N ARG A 597 -11.61 16.90 16.08
CA ARG A 597 -10.94 17.03 14.76
C ARG A 597 -9.75 17.99 14.83
N ALA A 598 -8.70 17.69 14.09
CA ALA A 598 -7.60 18.63 13.87
C ALA A 598 -8.08 19.83 13.04
N THR A 599 -7.81 21.05 13.48
CA THR A 599 -8.21 22.28 12.76
C THR A 599 -7.30 22.58 11.56
N VAL A 600 -6.09 22.02 11.53
CA VAL A 600 -5.17 22.10 10.40
C VAL A 600 -5.27 20.81 9.58
N PRO A 601 -5.40 20.87 8.24
CA PRO A 601 -5.25 19.69 7.40
C PRO A 601 -3.78 19.24 7.45
N VAL A 602 -3.51 18.12 8.12
CA VAL A 602 -2.17 17.53 8.26
C VAL A 602 -2.07 16.32 7.35
N SER A 603 -0.85 16.00 6.90
CA SER A 603 -0.52 14.71 6.28
C SER A 603 -1.14 13.55 7.07
N SER A 604 -1.58 12.52 6.35
CA SER A 604 -2.52 11.50 6.79
C SER A 604 -2.07 10.52 7.91
N GLN A 605 -1.29 10.93 8.91
CA GLN A 605 -0.73 10.05 9.95
C GLN A 605 -0.61 10.66 11.35
N SER A 606 -1.31 11.74 11.70
CA SER A 606 -1.19 12.23 13.08
C SER A 606 -1.80 11.25 14.08
N SER A 607 -1.09 11.06 15.18
CA SER A 607 -1.54 10.33 16.34
C SER A 607 -1.67 11.27 17.54
N GLU A 608 -2.67 11.02 18.38
CA GLU A 608 -2.96 11.78 19.59
C GLU A 608 -3.05 10.86 20.81
N TRP A 609 -2.34 11.24 21.87
CA TRP A 609 -2.30 10.45 23.10
C TRP A 609 -2.11 11.33 24.35
N PHE A 610 -2.21 10.71 25.53
CA PHE A 610 -2.24 11.35 26.85
C PHE A 610 -3.11 12.61 26.96
N PRO A 611 -4.42 12.52 26.69
CA PRO A 611 -5.31 13.66 26.90
C PRO A 611 -5.43 14.05 28.39
N THR A 612 -5.58 15.34 28.66
CA THR A 612 -5.97 15.90 29.95
C THR A 612 -6.92 17.09 29.76
N ALA A 613 -7.88 17.26 30.67
CA ALA A 613 -8.94 18.26 30.56
C ALA A 613 -8.95 19.23 31.73
N ALA A 614 -9.06 20.52 31.44
CA ALA A 614 -9.27 21.58 32.41
C ALA A 614 -10.77 21.78 32.70
N ALA A 615 -11.07 22.48 33.79
CA ALA A 615 -12.45 22.73 34.22
C ALA A 615 -13.24 23.64 33.25
N ASP A 616 -12.56 24.50 32.51
CA ASP A 616 -13.14 25.38 31.49
C ASP A 616 -13.34 24.69 30.12
N GLY A 617 -13.07 23.38 30.04
CA GLY A 617 -13.21 22.58 28.82
C GLY A 617 -12.00 22.63 27.89
N ALA A 618 -10.91 23.33 28.25
CA ALA A 618 -9.67 23.25 27.49
C ALA A 618 -9.05 21.84 27.61
N LEU A 619 -8.46 21.35 26.53
CA LEU A 619 -7.76 20.07 26.47
C LEU A 619 -6.28 20.30 26.20
N ALA A 620 -5.42 19.55 26.89
CA ALA A 620 -4.03 19.38 26.51
C ALA A 620 -3.78 17.91 26.18
N TYR A 621 -3.00 17.65 25.14
CA TYR A 621 -2.71 16.29 24.67
C TYR A 621 -1.41 16.30 23.86
N VAL A 622 -0.80 15.14 23.70
CA VAL A 622 0.40 15.00 22.87
C VAL A 622 -0.01 14.65 21.44
N SER A 623 0.63 15.28 20.46
CA SER A 623 0.44 14.96 19.05
C SER A 623 1.71 15.19 18.24
N ASP A 624 1.97 14.27 17.32
CA ASP A 624 3.06 14.30 16.33
C ASP A 624 2.69 15.05 15.04
N ARG A 625 1.51 15.66 14.98
CA ARG A 625 0.98 16.31 13.76
C ARG A 625 1.87 17.40 13.16
N SER A 626 2.87 17.88 13.90
CA SER A 626 3.90 18.82 13.44
C SER A 626 5.20 18.16 12.94
N GLY A 627 5.24 16.83 12.83
CA GLY A 627 6.41 16.02 12.45
C GLY A 627 7.25 15.52 13.63
N GLU A 628 7.07 16.08 14.83
CA GLU A 628 7.69 15.68 16.09
C GLU A 628 6.62 15.71 17.19
N GLU A 629 6.76 14.91 18.23
CA GLU A 629 5.83 14.90 19.38
C GLU A 629 5.84 16.25 20.10
N GLN A 630 4.69 16.93 20.12
CA GLN A 630 4.52 18.17 20.89
C GLN A 630 3.31 18.05 21.82
N LEU A 631 3.33 18.81 22.91
CA LEU A 631 2.15 19.12 23.70
C LEU A 631 1.30 20.15 22.93
N TRP A 632 0.03 19.85 22.71
CA TRP A 632 -0.96 20.69 22.05
C TRP A 632 -2.04 21.14 23.02
N LEU A 633 -2.53 22.37 22.80
CA LEU A 633 -3.68 22.94 23.49
C LEU A 633 -4.85 23.05 22.51
N SER A 634 -6.02 22.56 22.92
CA SER A 634 -7.31 22.81 22.28
C SER A 634 -8.21 23.59 23.23
N SER A 635 -8.59 24.82 22.84
CA SER A 635 -9.48 25.68 23.64
C SER A 635 -10.38 26.49 22.71
N GLY A 636 -11.70 26.47 22.95
CA GLY A 636 -12.66 27.19 22.11
C GLY A 636 -12.65 26.80 20.63
N GLY A 637 -12.30 25.54 20.31
CA GLY A 637 -12.15 25.04 18.93
C GLY A 637 -10.83 25.41 18.24
N VAL A 638 -9.99 26.23 18.88
CA VAL A 638 -8.65 26.59 18.38
C VAL A 638 -7.62 25.61 18.93
N GLN A 639 -6.78 25.09 18.04
CA GLN A 639 -5.72 24.14 18.37
C GLN A 639 -4.35 24.70 18.01
N ARG A 640 -3.38 24.61 18.92
CA ARG A 640 -1.99 25.03 18.68
C ARG A 640 -0.98 24.26 19.55
N PRO A 641 0.29 24.13 19.12
CA PRO A 641 1.32 23.57 19.98
C PRO A 641 1.63 24.53 21.14
N LEU A 642 1.90 23.97 22.32
CA LEU A 642 2.46 24.64 23.49
C LEU A 642 3.98 24.46 23.59
N THR A 643 4.54 23.54 22.81
CA THR A 643 5.95 23.14 22.89
C THR A 643 6.57 23.06 21.49
N GLY A 644 7.90 23.05 21.44
CA GLY A 644 8.69 22.92 20.21
C GLY A 644 9.97 22.12 20.44
N PHE A 645 9.88 21.01 21.17
CA PHE A 645 11.03 20.15 21.45
C PHE A 645 11.44 19.35 20.20
N ARG A 646 12.73 19.05 20.07
CA ARG A 646 13.25 18.17 19.01
C ARG A 646 13.73 16.87 19.63
N LYS A 647 13.48 15.72 18.98
CA LYS A 647 13.98 14.40 19.40
C LYS A 647 13.67 14.11 20.87
N ALA A 648 12.44 14.36 21.29
CA ALA A 648 12.00 14.15 22.66
C ALA A 648 10.61 13.52 22.66
N THR A 649 10.35 12.67 23.65
CA THR A 649 9.03 12.08 23.88
C THR A 649 8.34 12.81 25.02
N ILE A 650 7.09 13.20 24.82
CA ILE A 650 6.30 13.91 25.84
C ILE A 650 5.27 12.95 26.43
N THR A 651 5.22 12.86 27.76
CA THR A 651 4.32 11.93 28.44
C THR A 651 3.52 12.60 29.56
N GLU A 652 2.33 12.05 29.79
CA GLU A 652 1.46 12.34 30.94
C GLU A 652 1.24 13.82 31.30
N PRO A 653 0.80 14.69 30.37
CA PRO A 653 0.40 16.03 30.73
C PRO A 653 -0.76 16.05 31.72
N ARG A 654 -0.70 16.95 32.72
CA ARG A 654 -1.75 17.18 33.71
C ARG A 654 -1.97 18.67 33.91
N TRP A 655 -3.23 19.09 33.81
CA TRP A 655 -3.64 20.46 34.17
C TRP A 655 -3.45 20.74 35.66
N SER A 656 -3.03 21.96 35.95
CA SER A 656 -3.10 22.53 37.29
C SER A 656 -4.57 22.69 37.72
N PRO A 657 -4.87 22.69 39.04
CA PRO A 657 -6.25 22.81 39.52
C PRO A 657 -6.99 24.07 39.03
N ASP A 658 -6.25 25.16 38.83
CA ASP A 658 -6.76 26.43 38.29
C ASP A 658 -6.91 26.44 36.76
N GLY A 659 -6.45 25.39 36.07
CA GLY A 659 -6.46 25.28 34.61
C GLY A 659 -5.49 26.22 33.89
N GLY A 660 -4.60 26.93 34.60
CA GLY A 660 -3.69 27.92 34.00
C GLY A 660 -2.40 27.32 33.42
N ARG A 661 -1.99 26.15 33.89
CA ARG A 661 -0.70 25.51 33.57
C ARG A 661 -0.86 24.01 33.34
N VAL A 662 0.07 23.43 32.59
CA VAL A 662 0.15 21.98 32.34
C VAL A 662 1.54 21.51 32.75
N VAL A 663 1.61 20.51 33.64
CA VAL A 663 2.85 19.79 33.94
C VAL A 663 2.95 18.55 33.06
N PHE A 664 4.12 18.19 32.60
CA PHE A 664 4.36 17.01 31.76
C PHE A 664 5.82 16.55 31.88
N ALA A 665 6.08 15.31 31.48
CA ALA A 665 7.44 14.78 31.43
C ALA A 665 7.99 14.83 29.99
N VAL A 666 9.30 15.06 29.88
CA VAL A 666 10.04 15.07 28.61
C VAL A 666 11.19 14.07 28.72
N ALA A 667 11.11 12.97 27.97
CA ALA A 667 12.12 11.93 27.94
C ALA A 667 13.09 12.13 26.76
N ARG A 668 14.39 11.95 27.01
CA ARG A 668 15.47 11.95 26.01
C ARG A 668 16.43 10.79 26.28
N GLN A 669 17.29 10.46 25.31
CA GLN A 669 18.34 9.45 25.51
C GLN A 669 19.20 9.84 26.74
N GLY A 670 19.11 9.05 27.82
CA GLY A 670 19.88 9.24 29.06
C GLY A 670 19.17 9.90 30.25
N GLY A 671 17.85 10.19 30.20
CA GLY A 671 17.09 10.70 31.35
C GLY A 671 15.73 11.32 30.99
N GLY A 672 14.94 11.73 31.99
CA GLY A 672 13.64 12.37 31.77
C GLY A 672 13.33 13.44 32.83
N ASP A 673 12.97 14.64 32.38
CA ASP A 673 12.71 15.79 33.26
C ASP A 673 11.26 16.24 33.20
N LEU A 674 10.81 16.93 34.25
CA LEU A 674 9.49 17.54 34.32
C LEU A 674 9.53 18.99 33.87
N TYR A 675 8.51 19.38 33.11
CA TYR A 675 8.31 20.75 32.64
C TYR A 675 6.90 21.21 32.98
N VAL A 676 6.74 22.52 33.13
CA VAL A 676 5.46 23.20 33.20
C VAL A 676 5.37 24.15 32.01
N ALA A 677 4.26 24.08 31.28
CA ALA A 677 3.88 25.07 30.28
C ALA A 677 2.70 25.89 30.81
N ASP A 678 2.73 27.19 30.61
CA ASP A 678 1.51 28.00 30.70
C ASP A 678 0.68 27.89 29.41
N ARG A 679 -0.51 28.49 29.41
CA ARG A 679 -1.36 28.51 28.20
C ARG A 679 -0.69 29.25 27.04
N ALA A 680 0.18 30.22 27.25
CA ALA A 680 0.88 30.93 26.18
C ALA A 680 2.02 30.10 25.55
N GLY A 681 2.46 29.02 26.22
CA GLY A 681 3.59 28.18 25.81
C GLY A 681 4.91 28.56 26.49
N ALA A 682 4.89 29.41 27.51
CA ALA A 682 6.08 29.68 28.31
C ALA A 682 6.44 28.44 29.12
N LEU A 683 7.70 28.03 29.04
CA LEU A 683 8.20 26.78 29.63
C LEU A 683 9.06 27.03 30.87
N LEU A 684 8.80 26.25 31.91
CA LEU A 684 9.63 26.14 33.11
C LEU A 684 10.07 24.69 33.28
N ARG A 685 11.38 24.43 33.32
CA ARG A 685 11.94 23.12 33.67
C ARG A 685 11.95 22.99 35.21
N LEU A 686 11.29 21.96 35.75
CA LEU A 686 11.17 21.73 37.19
C LEU A 686 12.30 20.88 37.76
N THR A 687 12.75 19.88 37.00
CA THR A 687 13.81 18.95 37.39
C THR A 687 14.92 18.92 36.35
N SER A 688 16.13 18.61 36.78
CA SER A 688 17.31 18.68 35.90
C SER A 688 18.39 17.64 36.19
N ASP A 689 18.02 16.57 36.90
CA ASP A 689 18.95 15.50 37.26
C ASP A 689 18.95 14.38 36.22
N ALA A 690 19.92 13.46 36.32
CA ALA A 690 20.09 12.39 35.35
C ALA A 690 19.08 11.24 35.53
N ALA A 691 18.20 11.30 36.54
CA ALA A 691 17.22 10.26 36.77
C ALA A 691 16.03 10.40 35.81
N GLU A 692 15.24 9.33 35.73
CA GLU A 692 13.95 9.35 35.05
C GLU A 692 12.88 9.89 36.02
N ASP A 693 12.28 11.03 35.68
CA ASP A 693 11.12 11.60 36.37
C ASP A 693 9.85 11.39 35.54
N ALA A 694 8.81 10.80 36.17
CA ALA A 694 7.57 10.39 35.50
C ALA A 694 6.33 10.59 36.39
N SER A 695 5.15 10.42 35.80
CA SER A 695 3.84 10.51 36.47
C SER A 695 3.63 11.77 37.33
N PRO A 696 3.82 12.98 36.75
CA PRO A 696 3.63 14.21 37.49
C PRO A 696 2.16 14.45 37.80
N VAL A 697 1.87 15.01 38.97
CA VAL A 697 0.51 15.39 39.40
C VAL A 697 0.60 16.59 40.33
N TRP A 698 -0.34 17.53 40.16
CA TRP A 698 -0.38 18.74 40.97
C TRP A 698 -0.88 18.47 42.38
N SER A 699 -0.38 19.23 43.35
CA SER A 699 -1.06 19.41 44.63
C SER A 699 -2.38 20.14 44.45
N ALA A 700 -3.34 19.91 45.36
CA ALA A 700 -4.65 20.56 45.30
C ALA A 700 -4.59 22.10 45.32
N ASP A 701 -3.55 22.68 45.93
CA ASP A 701 -3.29 24.12 45.98
C ASP A 701 -2.50 24.65 44.77
N GLY A 702 -2.08 23.79 43.84
CA GLY A 702 -1.30 24.16 42.66
C GLY A 702 0.14 24.63 42.92
N ARG A 703 0.65 24.50 44.15
CA ARG A 703 1.98 25.00 44.55
C ARG A 703 3.10 23.99 44.34
N HIS A 704 2.79 22.70 44.32
CA HIS A 704 3.76 21.62 44.19
C HIS A 704 3.35 20.63 43.09
N VAL A 705 4.35 19.95 42.54
CA VAL A 705 4.19 18.79 41.68
C VAL A 705 4.74 17.59 42.42
N TYR A 706 3.94 16.54 42.54
CA TYR A 706 4.35 15.21 42.99
C TYR A 706 4.64 14.34 41.78
N PHE A 707 5.65 13.50 41.85
CA PHE A 707 6.10 12.68 40.72
C PHE A 707 6.89 11.47 41.17
N ALA A 708 6.97 10.45 40.32
CA ALA A 708 7.80 9.27 40.55
C ALA A 708 9.21 9.50 39.99
N SER A 709 10.25 9.12 40.75
CA SER A 709 11.64 9.23 40.30
C SER A 709 12.51 8.12 40.85
N ARG A 710 13.50 7.68 40.05
CA ARG A 710 14.53 6.69 40.40
C ARG A 710 15.84 7.31 40.92
N ARG A 711 15.86 8.61 41.20
CA ARG A 711 17.05 9.36 41.63
C ARG A 711 17.80 8.79 42.84
N SER A 712 17.14 7.97 43.67
CA SER A 712 17.75 7.31 44.84
C SER A 712 18.02 5.81 44.63
N GLY A 713 18.06 5.32 43.38
CA GLY A 713 18.34 3.92 43.03
C GLY A 713 17.10 3.01 42.96
N ALA A 714 15.95 3.47 43.43
CA ALA A 714 14.65 2.80 43.29
C ALA A 714 13.54 3.85 43.12
N TRP A 715 12.39 3.41 42.58
CA TRP A 715 11.23 4.27 42.39
C TRP A 715 10.71 4.80 43.74
N ARG A 716 10.61 6.12 43.88
CA ARG A 716 9.92 6.78 44.99
C ARG A 716 9.04 7.91 44.47
N VAL A 717 8.04 8.31 45.25
CA VAL A 717 7.35 9.58 45.03
C VAL A 717 8.15 10.71 45.65
N TRP A 718 8.37 11.75 44.88
CA TRP A 718 9.02 13.00 45.25
C TRP A 718 8.05 14.16 45.04
N ARG A 719 8.41 15.31 45.58
CA ARG A 719 7.72 16.57 45.31
C ARG A 719 8.70 17.70 45.03
N VAL A 720 8.28 18.65 44.21
CA VAL A 720 9.03 19.86 43.87
C VAL A 720 8.10 21.06 43.81
N ARG A 721 8.63 22.26 44.02
CA ARG A 721 7.88 23.52 43.85
C ARG A 721 7.56 23.76 42.38
N ALA A 722 6.30 24.04 42.08
CA ALA A 722 5.82 24.13 40.70
C ALA A 722 6.07 25.49 40.03
N ASP A 723 6.45 26.51 40.79
CA ASP A 723 6.72 27.87 40.32
C ASP A 723 8.19 28.14 40.03
N VAL A 724 9.09 27.39 40.68
CA VAL A 724 10.55 27.59 40.56
C VAL A 724 11.34 26.31 40.27
N GLY A 725 10.77 25.13 40.44
CA GLY A 725 11.52 23.87 40.40
C GLY A 725 12.42 23.69 41.62
N GLY A 726 13.58 23.06 41.43
CA GLY A 726 14.63 22.97 42.44
C GLY A 726 14.73 21.60 43.14
N PRO A 727 15.35 21.52 44.34
CA PRO A 727 15.60 20.25 45.00
C PRO A 727 14.29 19.54 45.35
N ALA A 728 14.17 18.28 44.92
CA ALA A 728 13.00 17.47 45.21
C ALA A 728 13.10 16.81 46.59
N GLU A 729 11.97 16.72 47.28
CA GLU A 729 11.86 16.09 48.59
C GLU A 729 11.16 14.73 48.47
N ALA A 730 11.71 13.69 49.13
CA ALA A 730 11.10 12.36 49.13
C ALA A 730 9.81 12.36 49.95
N VAL A 731 8.75 11.82 49.37
CA VAL A 731 7.41 11.73 49.98
C VAL A 731 7.12 10.31 50.47
N THR A 732 7.61 9.29 49.75
CA THR A 732 7.42 7.87 50.07
C THR A 732 8.75 7.12 50.22
N GLY A 733 8.70 5.92 50.79
CA GLY A 733 9.74 4.90 50.61
C GLY A 733 9.71 4.29 49.19
N ASP A 734 10.54 3.26 48.98
CA ASP A 734 10.73 2.58 47.69
C ASP A 734 9.48 1.82 47.20
N GLY A 735 9.28 1.81 45.88
CA GLY A 735 8.28 0.99 45.18
C GLY A 735 7.27 1.71 44.27
N PRO A 736 6.73 2.91 44.63
CA PRO A 736 5.72 3.60 43.82
C PRO A 736 6.23 4.14 42.47
N ARG A 737 5.65 3.65 41.36
CA ARG A 737 6.02 4.05 39.98
C ARG A 737 5.04 5.03 39.32
N ALA A 738 3.80 5.08 39.79
CA ALA A 738 2.81 6.06 39.35
C ALA A 738 2.06 6.61 40.57
N VAL A 739 1.66 7.89 40.52
CA VAL A 739 1.05 8.58 41.65
C VAL A 739 -0.10 9.51 41.22
N ARG A 740 -1.18 9.52 41.98
CA ARG A 740 -2.26 10.53 41.93
C ARG A 740 -2.58 10.98 43.35
N LEU A 741 -3.02 12.21 43.51
CA LEU A 741 -3.47 12.72 44.82
C LEU A 741 -4.99 12.62 44.93
N ASP A 742 -5.46 12.42 46.15
CA ASP A 742 -6.85 12.76 46.43
C ASP A 742 -7.07 14.28 46.25
N PRO A 743 -8.28 14.74 45.88
CA PRO A 743 -8.54 16.15 45.64
C PRO A 743 -8.31 17.07 46.85
N GLN A 744 -8.19 16.51 48.05
CA GLN A 744 -7.97 17.24 49.30
C GLN A 744 -6.50 17.18 49.77
N GLY A 745 -5.61 16.51 49.01
CA GLY A 745 -4.22 16.28 49.37
C GLY A 745 -3.99 15.36 50.57
N ARG A 746 -5.00 14.61 51.04
CA ARG A 746 -4.91 13.80 52.28
C ARG A 746 -4.41 12.37 52.06
N ALA A 747 -4.32 11.93 50.81
CA ALA A 747 -3.81 10.61 50.46
C ALA A 747 -3.16 10.60 49.08
N LEU A 748 -2.13 9.76 48.93
CA LEU A 748 -1.62 9.32 47.64
C LEU A 748 -2.34 8.04 47.22
N PHE A 749 -2.74 7.98 45.97
CA PHE A 749 -3.00 6.73 45.26
C PHE A 749 -1.75 6.42 44.45
N VAL A 750 -1.25 5.19 44.53
CA VAL A 750 -0.01 4.78 43.88
C VAL A 750 -0.16 3.42 43.23
N MET A 751 0.56 3.21 42.13
CA MET A 751 0.81 1.90 41.57
C MET A 751 2.24 1.47 41.91
N LEU A 752 2.40 0.21 42.30
CA LEU A 752 3.70 -0.37 42.66
C LEU A 752 4.25 -1.18 41.48
N ASP A 753 5.56 -1.10 41.24
CA ASP A 753 6.20 -1.84 40.14
C ASP A 753 6.15 -3.37 40.34
N SER A 754 6.10 -3.82 41.60
CA SER A 754 6.20 -5.24 41.99
C SER A 754 4.87 -5.93 42.29
N ARG A 755 3.76 -5.19 42.40
CA ARG A 755 2.47 -5.74 42.84
C ARG A 755 1.31 -5.10 42.10
N ALA A 756 0.37 -5.94 41.67
CA ALA A 756 -0.88 -5.50 41.06
C ALA A 756 -1.71 -4.61 42.00
N GLY A 757 -2.49 -3.73 41.40
CA GLY A 757 -3.47 -2.87 42.03
C GLY A 757 -3.02 -1.43 42.26
N ILE A 758 -4.01 -0.61 42.58
CA ILE A 758 -3.85 0.77 43.04
C ILE A 758 -3.92 0.75 44.57
N TRP A 759 -2.90 1.32 45.20
CA TRP A 759 -2.70 1.34 46.63
C TRP A 759 -2.89 2.76 47.17
N ARG A 760 -3.52 2.89 48.32
CA ARG A 760 -3.73 4.16 49.00
C ARG A 760 -2.76 4.31 50.16
N ILE A 761 -2.12 5.47 50.27
CA ILE A 761 -1.22 5.84 51.36
C ILE A 761 -1.70 7.17 51.96
N PRO A 762 -2.02 7.23 53.28
CA PRO A 762 -2.31 8.49 53.95
C PRO A 762 -1.15 9.49 53.86
N VAL A 763 -1.46 10.77 53.77
CA VAL A 763 -0.49 11.86 53.78
C VAL A 763 -0.75 12.78 54.97
N GLU A 764 0.29 13.03 55.76
CA GLU A 764 0.28 13.96 56.90
C GLU A 764 1.58 14.76 56.87
N ASP A 765 1.50 16.07 57.14
CA ASP A 765 2.64 17.00 57.00
C ASP A 765 3.38 16.88 55.66
N ARG A 766 2.62 16.52 54.62
CA ARG A 766 3.08 16.31 53.24
C ARG A 766 4.03 15.11 53.03
N VAL A 767 4.11 14.20 54.00
CA VAL A 767 4.86 12.94 53.90
C VAL A 767 3.87 11.77 53.98
N ALA A 768 4.18 10.69 53.27
CA ALA A 768 3.39 9.46 53.36
C ALA A 768 3.52 8.84 54.76
N LYS A 769 2.39 8.51 55.39
CA LYS A 769 2.33 7.90 56.73
C LYS A 769 1.65 6.54 56.68
N GLY A 770 2.26 5.56 57.34
CA GLY A 770 1.72 4.21 57.47
C GLY A 770 1.86 3.34 56.21
N PRO A 771 1.42 2.08 56.27
CA PRO A 771 1.58 1.14 55.17
C PRO A 771 0.61 1.45 54.02
N ALA A 772 1.07 1.23 52.79
CA ALA A 772 0.21 1.25 51.61
C ALA A 772 -0.86 0.15 51.70
N ARG A 773 -2.13 0.50 51.53
CA ARG A 773 -3.25 -0.44 51.56
C ARG A 773 -3.88 -0.54 50.18
N ILE A 774 -4.19 -1.75 49.73
CA ILE A 774 -4.81 -1.95 48.43
C ILE A 774 -6.20 -1.30 48.41
N PHE A 775 -6.47 -0.54 47.36
CA PHE A 775 -7.75 0.15 47.15
C PHE A 775 -8.50 -0.41 45.93
N GLU A 776 -7.77 -0.77 44.88
CA GLU A 776 -8.32 -1.43 43.69
C GLU A 776 -7.35 -2.53 43.19
N PRO A 777 -7.70 -3.82 43.27
CA PRO A 777 -6.81 -4.92 42.87
C PRO A 777 -6.75 -5.22 41.36
N ALA A 778 -7.64 -4.66 40.53
CA ALA A 778 -7.86 -5.14 39.16
C ALA A 778 -6.79 -4.76 38.13
N LEU A 779 -5.90 -3.78 38.42
CA LEU A 779 -4.91 -3.30 37.47
C LEU A 779 -3.56 -4.02 37.63
N GLN A 780 -2.90 -4.31 36.52
CA GLN A 780 -1.52 -4.80 36.53
C GLN A 780 -0.53 -3.63 36.58
N PRO A 781 0.73 -3.84 37.01
CA PRO A 781 1.76 -2.79 36.97
C PRO A 781 1.97 -2.16 35.59
N ALA A 782 1.71 -2.91 34.51
CA ALA A 782 1.75 -2.42 33.13
C ALA A 782 0.62 -1.43 32.78
N ASP A 783 -0.44 -1.35 33.59
CA ASP A 783 -1.62 -0.50 33.36
C ASP A 783 -1.47 0.89 34.01
N TRP A 784 -0.23 1.34 34.25
CA TRP A 784 0.10 2.54 35.02
C TRP A 784 -0.51 3.85 34.47
N MET A 785 -0.82 3.91 33.17
CA MET A 785 -1.45 5.05 32.51
C MET A 785 -2.99 5.02 32.48
N ASN A 786 -3.62 3.92 32.91
CA ASN A 786 -5.04 3.63 32.71
C ASN A 786 -5.92 3.87 33.94
N TRP A 787 -5.62 4.93 34.70
CA TRP A 787 -6.39 5.35 35.86
C TRP A 787 -6.14 6.81 36.24
N ASP A 788 -7.14 7.41 36.91
CA ASP A 788 -7.06 8.78 37.41
C ASP A 788 -7.96 9.01 38.63
N VAL A 789 -7.68 10.04 39.42
CA VAL A 789 -8.46 10.42 40.59
C VAL A 789 -9.02 11.83 40.39
N VAL A 790 -10.33 11.93 40.18
CA VAL A 790 -11.01 13.18 39.85
C VAL A 790 -12.32 13.29 40.64
N GLY A 791 -12.61 14.47 41.19
CA GLY A 791 -13.91 14.76 41.82
C GLY A 791 -14.31 13.82 42.96
N GLY A 792 -13.33 13.29 43.71
CA GLY A 792 -13.58 12.36 44.81
C GLY A 792 -13.89 10.92 44.35
N SER A 793 -13.52 10.56 43.13
CA SER A 793 -13.70 9.21 42.59
C SER A 793 -12.42 8.73 41.90
N LEU A 794 -12.18 7.43 41.97
CA LEU A 794 -11.17 6.72 41.19
C LEU A 794 -11.81 6.26 39.87
N TYR A 795 -11.21 6.63 38.75
CA TYR A 795 -11.57 6.16 37.42
C TYR A 795 -10.47 5.22 36.93
N PHE A 796 -10.81 4.06 36.38
CA PHE A 796 -9.81 3.08 35.98
C PHE A 796 -10.32 2.15 34.88
N ALA A 797 -9.41 1.69 34.02
CA ALA A 797 -9.70 0.63 33.06
C ALA A 797 -9.69 -0.74 33.75
N ARG A 798 -10.61 -1.60 33.36
CA ARG A 798 -10.79 -2.95 33.89
C ARG A 798 -10.72 -3.95 32.75
N ARG A 799 -9.73 -4.86 32.84
CA ARG A 799 -9.60 -6.00 31.93
C ARG A 799 -10.76 -6.97 32.16
N ALA A 800 -11.44 -7.36 31.10
CA ALA A 800 -12.53 -8.31 31.19
C ALA A 800 -12.01 -9.76 31.12
N PRO A 801 -12.75 -10.75 31.66
CA PRO A 801 -12.47 -12.16 31.41
C PRO A 801 -12.50 -12.47 29.90
N THR A 802 -11.78 -13.51 29.48
CA THR A 802 -11.70 -13.93 28.08
C THR A 802 -13.10 -14.04 27.43
N GLY A 803 -13.32 -13.33 26.33
CA GLY A 803 -14.60 -13.29 25.60
C GLY A 803 -15.56 -12.14 26.00
N GLN A 804 -15.19 -11.27 26.93
CA GLN A 804 -15.92 -10.04 27.26
C GLN A 804 -15.11 -8.79 26.88
N GLN A 805 -15.79 -7.63 26.75
CA GLN A 805 -15.15 -6.34 26.46
C GLN A 805 -14.61 -5.68 27.73
N ASP A 806 -13.40 -5.14 27.62
CA ASP A 806 -12.79 -4.29 28.64
C ASP A 806 -13.67 -3.05 28.91
N ARG A 807 -13.62 -2.48 30.12
CA ARG A 807 -14.45 -1.33 30.48
C ARG A 807 -13.70 -0.27 31.30
N ILE A 808 -14.16 0.98 31.25
CA ILE A 808 -13.82 2.01 32.22
C ILE A 808 -14.84 1.99 33.36
N SER A 809 -14.35 1.88 34.59
CA SER A 809 -15.12 1.92 35.83
C SER A 809 -14.81 3.19 36.63
N ARG A 810 -15.81 3.67 37.38
CA ARG A 810 -15.68 4.70 38.41
C ARG A 810 -16.02 4.11 39.76
N ARG A 811 -15.10 4.23 40.73
CA ARG A 811 -15.32 3.92 42.15
C ARG A 811 -15.31 5.18 42.99
N ASP A 812 -16.38 5.41 43.72
CA ASP A 812 -16.49 6.53 44.65
C ASP A 812 -15.57 6.33 45.87
N LEU A 813 -14.79 7.35 46.25
CA LEU A 813 -13.76 7.20 47.30
C LEU A 813 -14.35 7.11 48.72
N ALA A 814 -15.56 7.62 48.94
CA ALA A 814 -16.20 7.63 50.26
C ALA A 814 -17.05 6.37 50.49
N SER A 815 -17.90 6.03 49.53
CA SER A 815 -18.84 4.90 49.61
C SER A 815 -18.27 3.59 49.08
N GLY A 816 -17.19 3.63 48.29
CA GLY A 816 -16.63 2.45 47.62
C GLY A 816 -17.51 1.92 46.46
N ARG A 817 -18.65 2.56 46.18
CA ARG A 817 -19.57 2.12 45.13
C ARG A 817 -18.92 2.24 43.75
N GLU A 818 -18.93 1.13 43.00
CA GLU A 818 -18.43 1.07 41.63
C GLU A 818 -19.57 1.20 40.61
N THR A 819 -19.30 1.90 39.51
CA THR A 819 -20.20 2.10 38.38
C THR A 819 -19.42 1.96 37.07
N ALA A 820 -19.96 1.22 36.11
CA ALA A 820 -19.37 1.11 34.76
C ALA A 820 -19.76 2.33 33.91
N LEU A 821 -18.83 2.87 33.13
CA LEU A 821 -19.04 4.11 32.37
C LEU A 821 -18.99 3.95 30.85
N ALA A 822 -18.03 3.18 30.34
CA ALA A 822 -17.80 3.01 28.91
C ALA A 822 -17.03 1.72 28.61
N ASP A 823 -17.13 1.23 27.37
CA ASP A 823 -16.19 0.27 26.79
C ASP A 823 -14.78 0.90 26.72
N SER A 824 -13.74 0.11 27.00
CA SER A 824 -12.34 0.50 26.91
C SER A 824 -11.56 -0.20 25.79
N ALA A 825 -12.25 -0.67 24.74
CA ALA A 825 -11.65 -1.32 23.58
C ALA A 825 -10.40 -0.56 23.10
N GLY A 826 -9.24 -1.23 23.17
CA GLY A 826 -7.95 -0.71 22.71
C GLY A 826 -7.10 0.05 23.75
N LEU A 827 -7.61 0.38 24.94
CA LEU A 827 -6.83 1.11 25.97
C LEU A 827 -5.59 0.33 26.45
N PHE A 828 -5.64 -0.99 26.48
CA PHE A 828 -4.51 -1.79 26.96
C PHE A 828 -3.40 -2.04 25.93
N GLN A 829 -3.54 -1.54 24.69
CA GLN A 829 -2.57 -1.80 23.61
C GLN A 829 -1.63 -0.62 23.34
N VAL A 830 -2.09 0.63 23.48
CA VAL A 830 -1.26 1.84 23.21
C VAL A 830 -1.82 3.15 23.81
N ALA A 831 -2.90 3.12 24.60
CA ALA A 831 -3.75 4.32 24.78
C ALA A 831 -4.15 4.61 26.24
N SER A 832 -4.29 5.90 26.58
CA SER A 832 -4.79 6.40 27.87
C SER A 832 -6.14 7.13 27.71
N PHE A 833 -6.84 7.41 28.81
CA PHE A 833 -8.04 8.26 28.83
C PHE A 833 -7.89 9.46 29.78
N ALA A 834 -8.70 10.49 29.58
CA ALA A 834 -8.82 11.61 30.51
C ALA A 834 -10.22 11.68 31.12
N VAL A 835 -10.30 12.22 32.32
CA VAL A 835 -11.57 12.52 32.98
C VAL A 835 -11.70 14.04 33.11
N ARG A 836 -12.80 14.59 32.64
CA ARG A 836 -13.15 16.00 32.87
C ARG A 836 -13.45 16.21 34.35
N PRO A 837 -13.20 17.41 34.91
CA PRO A 837 -13.65 17.73 36.26
C PRO A 837 -15.16 17.53 36.49
N THR A 838 -15.97 17.63 35.43
CA THR A 838 -17.42 17.36 35.45
C THR A 838 -17.80 15.87 35.38
N GLY A 839 -16.83 14.96 35.19
CA GLY A 839 -17.02 13.52 35.13
C GLY A 839 -17.17 12.92 33.73
N GLY A 840 -17.17 13.73 32.67
CA GLY A 840 -17.11 13.26 31.27
C GLY A 840 -15.77 12.64 30.91
N LEU A 841 -15.72 11.80 29.87
CA LEU A 841 -14.51 11.07 29.46
C LEU A 841 -13.97 11.57 28.11
N ILE A 842 -12.66 11.73 28.02
CA ILE A 842 -11.95 11.84 26.74
C ILE A 842 -11.24 10.51 26.50
N LEU A 843 -11.59 9.83 25.41
CA LEU A 843 -11.05 8.52 25.08
C LEU A 843 -10.10 8.64 23.91
N THR A 844 -9.00 7.90 23.97
CA THR A 844 -8.13 7.70 22.81
C THR A 844 -8.65 6.48 22.04
N ARG A 845 -8.87 6.64 20.73
CA ARG A 845 -9.26 5.56 19.81
C ARG A 845 -8.18 5.35 18.78
N ARG A 846 -7.86 4.09 18.50
CA ARG A 846 -6.96 3.70 17.42
C ARG A 846 -7.79 3.29 16.21
N GLU A 847 -7.45 3.81 15.04
CA GLU A 847 -7.98 3.38 13.76
C GLU A 847 -6.81 3.03 12.85
N THR A 848 -6.78 1.78 12.43
CA THR A 848 -5.82 1.28 11.47
C THR A 848 -6.54 1.11 10.14
N GLU A 849 -6.11 1.89 9.15
CA GLU A 849 -6.54 1.76 7.76
C GLU A 849 -5.41 1.10 6.97
N MET A 850 -5.71 0.01 6.28
CA MET A 850 -4.78 -0.64 5.36
C MET A 850 -5.30 -0.47 3.94
N ASN A 851 -4.44 0.10 3.08
CA ASN A 851 -4.74 0.27 1.67
C ASN A 851 -3.69 -0.45 0.83
N VAL A 852 -4.11 -0.97 -0.33
CA VAL A 852 -3.17 -1.33 -1.39
C VAL A 852 -3.18 -0.21 -2.42
N MET A 853 -1.99 0.33 -2.68
CA MET A 853 -1.77 1.40 -3.64
C MET A 853 -0.94 0.87 -4.80
N THR A 854 -1.13 1.45 -5.97
CA THR A 854 -0.20 1.34 -7.09
C THR A 854 0.46 2.68 -7.36
N ALA A 855 1.71 2.67 -7.79
CA ALA A 855 2.42 3.86 -8.22
C ALA A 855 3.10 3.63 -9.57
N GLU A 856 2.88 4.56 -10.50
CA GLU A 856 3.65 4.59 -11.75
C GLU A 856 4.95 5.36 -11.54
N LEU A 857 6.02 4.81 -12.11
CA LEU A 857 7.37 5.30 -11.94
C LEU A 857 7.84 6.02 -13.21
N GLY A 858 8.08 7.31 -13.07
CA GLY A 858 8.67 8.13 -14.09
C GLY A 858 10.16 7.98 -14.23
N ARG A 859 10.66 8.24 -15.44
CA ARG A 859 12.09 8.50 -15.64
C ARG A 859 12.38 9.92 -15.19
N SER A 860 13.19 10.06 -14.14
CA SER A 860 13.76 11.37 -13.74
C SER A 860 14.42 12.04 -14.95
N ARG A 861 13.86 13.18 -15.40
CA ARG A 861 14.44 14.06 -16.43
C ARG A 861 15.78 14.61 -16.01
#